data_AF-A0A662C2P7-F1
#
_entry.id   AF-A0A662C2P7-F1
#
_cell.length_a   1.000
_cell.length_b   1.000
_cell.length_c   1.000
_cell.angle_alpha   90.00
_cell.angle_beta   90.00
_cell.angle_gamma   90.00
#
_symmetry.space_group_name_H-M   'P 1'
#
loop_
_entity.id
_entity.type
_entity.pdbx_description
1 polymer ?
#
loop_
_entity_poly.entity_id
_entity_poly.type
_entity_poly.pdbx_seq_one_letter_code
_entity_poly.pdbx_strand_id
1 'polypeptide(L)'
;MNRIKTRKALSPAYRKHKPLRKDVNSFTDELLKCLKTVKLIDQQAESEEHLKEPIKTFFQNTFYKDNYINTKDRIDLAIYTGKDANSDAAVIIEAKRPSNKAEFLTTESLNRKALQELLLYYLRERIDNNNNNIKHLIATNGYQWILFKSEDFYRYFYKNKDLIKEYEAFRDGNKDSAKNELFYNEIATKYIGKVENELPFVLLDFTKKSIKEYSDADLNTLYKIFSDVHILGNSFGNDSNQLNKGFYNELLHIIGLEEIKDKGKKIIARKAEKERDYASLLENTIFTIEERDYLNNIKSVESGTDKAFNAGLELSLTWINRILFLKLLESQLLSYHNGAQEYHFLNTEFIKGYDDLNDLFFSALAKKQDERHAKFKDHFQYIPYLNSSLFEKNTLEDEAFAISALNDDELPIYPQTVLKDSKGNRIKGKLKTLDYLFKFLDAYDFATDGTEGIEDSTDTKTLINASVLGLIFEKINGYKEGSFYTPAYITMYMSKETLRRAVVQKFKEQENGQIDTFEDLQAYTRKFFKKEDLQRFNKTVNALKIVDPAVGSGHFLVSALNELISIKNDLGILIDTEGLPLQSEILIENDELYITDKLGHLLDYKPENKETANIQKTLFHEKQNLIENCLFGVDINPNSVKICRLRLWIELLKNAYYTEDKQLQTLPNIDINIKTGNSLISRFDLQDELKDAFKGKEVKYTFTEYKNAVAEYKNTNDKNRKHEVLEIISEVKNNFESNLDKSFLKEFQKTQADFEAEQQRLNNLKQFNQSIRKAEKDNLKKLKEKAEKALAQKEETLNNAIYHNAFEWRFE
;
A
#
# COMPACT_ATOMS: atom_id res chain seq x y z
N MET A 1 -16.27 -22.35 -23.78
CA MET A 1 -15.04 -22.76 -23.08
C MET A 1 -14.43 -21.59 -22.32
N ASN A 2 -14.12 -21.78 -21.05
CA ASN A 2 -13.62 -20.74 -20.14
C ASN A 2 -12.09 -20.55 -20.26
N ARG A 3 -11.62 -20.04 -21.41
CA ARG A 3 -10.20 -19.78 -21.62
C ARG A 3 -9.76 -18.53 -20.87
N ILE A 4 -8.82 -18.67 -19.95
CA ILE A 4 -8.13 -17.57 -19.28
C ILE A 4 -7.03 -17.03 -20.20
N LYS A 5 -6.96 -15.69 -20.32
CA LYS A 5 -5.83 -15.03 -21.01
C LYS A 5 -4.55 -15.29 -20.23
N THR A 6 -3.47 -15.67 -20.93
CA THR A 6 -2.17 -16.01 -20.31
C THR A 6 -1.71 -15.00 -19.26
N ARG A 7 -1.77 -13.70 -19.55
CA ARG A 7 -1.39 -12.65 -18.58
C ARG A 7 -2.26 -12.61 -17.33
N LYS A 8 -3.55 -12.94 -17.43
CA LYS A 8 -4.48 -12.99 -16.28
C LYS A 8 -4.26 -14.22 -15.39
N ALA A 9 -3.51 -15.21 -15.85
CA ALA A 9 -3.18 -16.37 -15.03
C ALA A 9 -2.10 -16.07 -13.97
N LEU A 10 -1.23 -15.12 -14.28
CA LEU A 10 -0.18 -14.63 -13.39
C LEU A 10 -0.78 -13.67 -12.35
N SER A 11 -0.26 -13.71 -11.12
CA SER A 11 -0.57 -12.69 -10.13
C SER A 11 -0.12 -11.31 -10.65
N PRO A 12 -0.95 -10.27 -10.57
CA PRO A 12 -0.56 -8.90 -10.85
C PRO A 12 0.78 -8.48 -10.23
N ALA A 13 1.05 -8.88 -8.98
CA ALA A 13 2.34 -8.62 -8.34
C ALA A 13 3.53 -9.26 -9.09
N TYR A 14 3.40 -10.51 -9.57
CA TYR A 14 4.49 -11.18 -10.29
C TYR A 14 4.70 -10.62 -11.68
N ARG A 15 3.65 -10.04 -12.26
CA ARG A 15 3.75 -9.36 -13.55
C ARG A 15 4.67 -8.14 -13.50
N LYS A 16 4.74 -7.42 -12.38
CA LYS A 16 5.67 -6.30 -12.18
C LYS A 16 7.13 -6.73 -12.08
N HIS A 17 7.42 -7.95 -11.64
CA HIS A 17 8.81 -8.44 -11.52
C HIS A 17 9.49 -8.50 -12.90
N LYS A 18 10.66 -7.88 -13.06
CA LYS A 18 11.42 -7.88 -14.32
C LYS A 18 12.52 -8.95 -14.26
N PRO A 19 12.37 -10.11 -14.93
CA PRO A 19 13.46 -11.08 -15.00
C PRO A 19 14.64 -10.52 -15.80
N LEU A 20 15.85 -11.01 -15.52
CA LEU A 20 17.05 -10.60 -16.26
C LEU A 20 16.99 -11.10 -17.71
N ARG A 21 17.46 -10.29 -18.67
CA ARG A 21 17.48 -10.68 -20.09
C ARG A 21 18.26 -11.95 -20.34
N LYS A 22 19.37 -12.15 -19.62
CA LYS A 22 20.18 -13.39 -19.70
C LYS A 22 19.34 -14.62 -19.35
N ASP A 23 18.48 -14.52 -18.34
CA ASP A 23 17.66 -15.63 -17.86
C ASP A 23 16.49 -15.90 -18.81
N VAL A 24 15.85 -14.84 -19.33
CA VAL A 24 14.79 -14.97 -20.35
C VAL A 24 15.34 -15.56 -21.64
N ASN A 25 16.53 -15.16 -22.09
CA ASN A 25 17.19 -15.73 -23.26
C ASN A 25 17.52 -17.21 -23.05
N SER A 26 18.11 -17.57 -21.90
CA SER A 26 18.40 -18.97 -21.56
C SER A 26 17.14 -19.83 -21.54
N PHE A 27 16.06 -19.33 -20.95
CA PHE A 27 14.75 -20.00 -20.96
C PHE A 27 14.22 -20.21 -22.39
N THR A 28 14.31 -19.15 -23.22
CA THR A 28 13.84 -19.16 -24.60
C THR A 28 14.60 -20.18 -25.44
N ASP A 29 15.92 -20.28 -25.24
CA ASP A 29 16.77 -21.26 -25.91
C ASP A 29 16.41 -22.70 -25.51
N GLU A 30 16.16 -22.98 -24.23
CA GLU A 30 15.73 -24.30 -23.76
C GLU A 30 14.35 -24.67 -24.31
N LEU A 31 13.40 -23.73 -24.36
CA LEU A 31 12.08 -23.96 -24.96
C LEU A 31 12.20 -24.26 -26.46
N LEU A 32 13.04 -23.52 -27.19
CA LEU A 32 13.30 -23.78 -28.60
C LEU A 32 13.96 -25.14 -28.85
N LYS A 33 14.85 -25.59 -27.96
CA LYS A 33 15.42 -26.95 -28.02
C LYS A 33 14.33 -28.00 -27.83
N CYS A 34 13.47 -27.85 -26.82
CA CYS A 34 12.35 -28.75 -26.57
C CYS A 34 11.44 -28.89 -27.81
N LEU A 35 11.01 -27.75 -28.40
CA LEU A 35 10.15 -27.76 -29.59
C LEU A 35 10.80 -28.45 -30.79
N LYS A 36 12.11 -28.24 -31.00
CA LYS A 36 12.85 -28.91 -32.08
C LYS A 36 12.94 -30.41 -31.88
N THR A 37 13.20 -30.87 -30.66
CA THR A 37 13.29 -32.30 -30.35
C THR A 37 11.92 -32.97 -30.50
N VAL A 38 10.85 -32.36 -29.99
CA VAL A 38 9.46 -32.85 -30.19
C VAL A 38 9.13 -32.98 -31.68
N LYS A 39 9.56 -32.01 -32.51
CA LYS A 39 9.37 -32.06 -33.96
C LYS A 39 10.04 -33.27 -34.59
N LEU A 40 11.27 -33.59 -34.19
CA LEU A 40 12.01 -34.73 -34.73
C LEU A 40 11.33 -36.06 -34.36
N ILE A 41 10.94 -36.21 -33.10
CA ILE A 41 10.23 -37.40 -32.58
C ILE A 41 8.94 -37.64 -33.36
N ASP A 42 8.12 -36.60 -33.55
CA ASP A 42 6.84 -36.72 -34.28
C ASP A 42 7.06 -37.04 -35.77
N GLN A 43 8.07 -36.43 -36.41
CA GLN A 43 8.44 -36.72 -37.80
C GLN A 43 8.96 -38.14 -38.02
N GLN A 44 9.63 -38.70 -37.00
CA GLN A 44 10.16 -40.07 -37.02
C GLN A 44 9.13 -41.11 -36.55
N ALA A 45 7.92 -40.68 -36.19
CA ALA A 45 6.84 -41.52 -35.66
C ALA A 45 7.23 -42.34 -34.40
N GLU A 46 8.24 -41.90 -33.66
CA GLU A 46 8.72 -42.53 -32.41
C GLU A 46 7.67 -42.54 -31.30
N SER A 47 7.72 -43.52 -30.38
CA SER A 47 6.80 -43.70 -29.24
C SER A 47 6.45 -42.40 -28.49
N GLU A 48 5.22 -42.29 -27.98
CA GLU A 48 4.80 -41.16 -27.12
C GLU A 48 5.70 -41.01 -25.89
N GLU A 49 6.28 -42.13 -25.40
CA GLU A 49 7.28 -42.16 -24.34
C GLU A 49 8.50 -41.27 -24.62
N HIS A 50 8.92 -41.12 -25.88
CA HIS A 50 10.07 -40.28 -26.23
C HIS A 50 9.78 -38.79 -26.07
N LEU A 51 8.50 -38.36 -26.00
CA LEU A 51 8.13 -36.96 -25.76
C LEU A 51 8.37 -36.52 -24.32
N LYS A 52 8.46 -37.47 -23.38
CA LYS A 52 8.66 -37.20 -21.95
C LYS A 52 10.04 -36.59 -21.69
N GLU A 53 11.07 -37.10 -22.35
CA GLU A 53 12.45 -36.66 -22.14
C GLU A 53 12.72 -35.19 -22.53
N PRO A 54 12.32 -34.67 -23.71
CA PRO A 54 12.52 -33.25 -24.04
C PRO A 54 11.73 -32.32 -23.11
N ILE A 55 10.51 -32.69 -22.70
CA ILE A 55 9.71 -31.93 -21.74
C ILE A 55 10.38 -31.89 -20.37
N LYS A 56 10.84 -33.04 -19.88
CA LYS A 56 11.58 -33.16 -18.62
C LYS A 56 12.86 -32.33 -18.65
N THR A 57 13.65 -32.44 -19.71
CA THR A 57 14.90 -31.68 -19.90
C THR A 57 14.66 -30.18 -19.86
N PHE A 58 13.59 -29.70 -20.52
CA PHE A 58 13.22 -28.29 -20.51
C PHE A 58 12.93 -27.76 -19.09
N PHE A 59 12.12 -28.48 -18.31
CA PHE A 59 11.86 -28.08 -16.93
C PHE A 59 13.12 -28.13 -16.06
N GLN A 60 13.93 -29.20 -16.17
CA GLN A 60 15.17 -29.34 -15.40
C GLN A 60 16.20 -28.25 -15.70
N ASN A 61 16.35 -27.84 -16.96
CA ASN A 61 17.34 -26.84 -17.35
C ASN A 61 16.93 -25.39 -17.03
N THR A 62 15.65 -25.17 -16.70
CA THR A 62 15.08 -23.85 -16.41
C THR A 62 14.92 -23.65 -14.91
N PHE A 63 13.69 -23.66 -14.40
CA PHE A 63 13.37 -23.26 -13.02
C PHE A 63 13.46 -24.40 -12.01
N TYR A 64 13.54 -25.65 -12.48
CA TYR A 64 13.27 -26.84 -11.65
C TYR A 64 14.51 -27.70 -11.38
N LYS A 65 15.69 -27.06 -11.35
CA LYS A 65 16.98 -27.74 -11.11
C LYS A 65 17.02 -28.48 -9.77
N ASP A 66 16.33 -27.94 -8.76
CA ASP A 66 16.25 -28.50 -7.42
C ASP A 66 15.02 -29.40 -7.20
N ASN A 67 14.20 -29.63 -8.22
CA ASN A 67 13.02 -30.50 -8.13
C ASN A 67 13.28 -31.85 -8.82
N TYR A 68 12.75 -32.91 -8.22
CA TYR A 68 12.68 -34.19 -8.90
C TYR A 68 11.57 -34.17 -9.96
N ILE A 69 11.92 -34.57 -11.18
CA ILE A 69 10.98 -34.67 -12.30
C ILE A 69 11.10 -36.07 -12.89
N ASN A 70 10.04 -36.87 -12.79
CA ASN A 70 10.03 -38.22 -13.34
C ASN A 70 8.61 -38.72 -13.60
N THR A 71 8.50 -39.86 -14.29
CA THR A 71 7.27 -40.63 -14.40
C THR A 71 6.83 -41.16 -13.03
N LYS A 72 5.52 -41.21 -12.75
CA LYS A 72 4.98 -41.77 -11.50
C LYS A 72 3.83 -42.74 -11.84
N ASP A 73 4.05 -44.03 -11.67
CA ASP A 73 3.08 -45.07 -12.03
C ASP A 73 2.61 -44.96 -13.50
N ARG A 74 1.39 -44.45 -13.71
CA ARG A 74 0.79 -44.20 -15.02
C ARG A 74 0.81 -42.73 -15.43
N ILE A 75 1.26 -41.84 -14.55
CA ILE A 75 1.46 -40.42 -14.84
C ILE A 75 2.70 -40.28 -15.73
N ASP A 76 2.53 -39.62 -16.87
CA ASP A 76 3.60 -39.41 -17.83
C ASP A 76 4.78 -38.65 -17.23
N LEU A 77 4.53 -37.51 -16.59
CA LEU A 77 5.53 -36.76 -15.85
C LEU A 77 4.91 -36.09 -14.62
N ALA A 78 5.64 -36.08 -13.51
CA ALA A 78 5.30 -35.33 -12.33
C ALA A 78 6.50 -34.47 -11.87
N ILE A 79 6.22 -33.24 -11.46
CA ILE A 79 7.19 -32.37 -10.77
C ILE A 79 6.91 -32.45 -9.27
N TYR A 80 7.94 -32.81 -8.52
CA TYR A 80 7.85 -33.06 -7.08
C TYR A 80 8.27 -31.84 -6.26
N THR A 81 7.73 -31.70 -5.05
CA THR A 81 8.06 -30.59 -4.13
C THR A 81 9.50 -30.64 -3.62
N GLY A 82 10.12 -31.83 -3.59
CA GLY A 82 11.49 -32.06 -3.14
C GLY A 82 12.42 -32.60 -4.22
N LYS A 83 13.60 -33.05 -3.77
CA LYS A 83 14.70 -33.56 -4.61
C LYS A 83 14.58 -35.04 -4.97
N ASP A 84 13.56 -35.72 -4.45
CA ASP A 84 13.33 -37.14 -4.68
C ASP A 84 11.84 -37.51 -4.71
N ALA A 85 11.57 -38.78 -5.04
CA ALA A 85 10.24 -39.33 -5.20
C ALA A 85 9.45 -39.52 -3.89
N ASN A 86 10.06 -39.32 -2.72
CA ASN A 86 9.37 -39.43 -1.43
C ASN A 86 8.55 -38.17 -1.11
N SER A 87 8.86 -37.06 -1.78
CA SER A 87 8.10 -35.82 -1.65
C SER A 87 6.79 -35.89 -2.44
N ASP A 88 5.88 -34.95 -2.17
CA ASP A 88 4.59 -34.92 -2.88
C ASP A 88 4.74 -34.42 -4.31
N ALA A 89 3.95 -34.98 -5.23
CA ALA A 89 3.80 -34.46 -6.58
C ALA A 89 3.05 -33.12 -6.53
N ALA A 90 3.70 -32.05 -7.00
CA ALA A 90 3.14 -30.71 -7.07
C ALA A 90 2.50 -30.42 -8.44
N VAL A 91 2.99 -31.05 -9.51
CA VAL A 91 2.49 -30.86 -10.87
C VAL A 91 2.31 -32.21 -11.53
N ILE A 92 1.16 -32.42 -12.17
CA ILE A 92 0.87 -33.61 -12.97
C ILE A 92 0.85 -33.19 -14.43
N ILE A 93 1.63 -33.85 -15.28
CA ILE A 93 1.76 -33.54 -16.70
C ILE A 93 1.38 -34.77 -17.51
N GLU A 94 0.46 -34.59 -18.44
CA GLU A 94 0.03 -35.59 -19.43
C GLU A 94 0.50 -35.17 -20.82
N ALA A 95 1.25 -36.03 -21.50
CA ALA A 95 1.89 -35.72 -22.77
C ALA A 95 1.31 -36.57 -23.90
N LYS A 96 0.67 -35.95 -24.90
CA LYS A 96 0.18 -36.66 -26.10
C LYS A 96 1.01 -36.35 -27.32
N ARG A 97 1.09 -37.28 -28.27
CA ARG A 97 1.72 -37.01 -29.56
C ARG A 97 1.05 -35.85 -30.32
N PRO A 98 1.81 -34.96 -30.97
CA PRO A 98 1.25 -33.91 -31.83
C PRO A 98 0.32 -34.42 -32.92
N SER A 99 0.68 -35.56 -33.52
CA SER A 99 -0.10 -36.26 -34.55
C SER A 99 -1.41 -36.88 -34.03
N ASN A 100 -1.56 -37.09 -32.72
CA ASN A 100 -2.75 -37.67 -32.09
C ASN A 100 -3.81 -36.60 -31.76
N LYS A 101 -4.46 -36.07 -32.81
CA LYS A 101 -5.45 -34.98 -32.68
C LYS A 101 -6.75 -35.38 -31.98
N ALA A 102 -7.07 -36.68 -31.91
CA ALA A 102 -8.33 -37.16 -31.34
C ALA A 102 -8.31 -37.18 -29.80
N GLU A 103 -7.14 -37.45 -29.21
CA GLU A 103 -6.98 -37.61 -27.75
C GLU A 103 -6.59 -36.30 -27.05
N PHE A 104 -6.01 -35.33 -27.77
CA PHE A 104 -5.60 -34.05 -27.23
C PHE A 104 -6.76 -33.04 -27.13
N LEU A 105 -6.71 -32.16 -26.12
CA LEU A 105 -7.76 -31.17 -25.89
C LEU A 105 -7.74 -30.06 -26.95
N THR A 106 -8.89 -29.42 -27.17
CA THR A 106 -9.04 -28.30 -28.10
C THR A 106 -9.79 -27.15 -27.44
N THR A 107 -9.76 -25.97 -28.05
CA THR A 107 -10.55 -24.81 -27.59
C THR A 107 -12.06 -25.00 -27.72
N GLU A 108 -12.49 -26.03 -28.44
CA GLU A 108 -13.91 -26.37 -28.67
C GLU A 108 -14.38 -27.54 -27.81
N SER A 109 -13.47 -28.41 -27.36
CA SER A 109 -13.77 -29.60 -26.57
C SER A 109 -12.60 -29.92 -25.63
N LEU A 110 -12.85 -29.77 -24.33
CA LEU A 110 -11.90 -30.15 -23.28
C LEU A 110 -12.06 -31.62 -22.90
N ASN A 111 -13.26 -32.20 -23.07
CA ASN A 111 -13.57 -33.58 -22.73
C ASN A 111 -12.94 -34.58 -23.71
N ARG A 112 -11.62 -34.73 -23.58
CA ARG A 112 -10.78 -35.64 -24.35
C ARG A 112 -9.93 -36.48 -23.40
N LYS A 113 -9.33 -37.54 -23.95
CA LYS A 113 -8.60 -38.54 -23.17
C LYS A 113 -7.53 -37.94 -22.26
N ALA A 114 -6.75 -36.97 -22.75
CA ALA A 114 -5.74 -36.30 -21.92
C ALA A 114 -6.31 -35.64 -20.65
N LEU A 115 -7.49 -35.00 -20.71
CA LEU A 115 -8.12 -34.43 -19.51
C LEU A 115 -8.72 -35.51 -18.60
N GLN A 116 -9.25 -36.58 -19.20
CA GLN A 116 -9.80 -37.73 -18.47
C GLN A 116 -8.70 -38.46 -17.68
N GLU A 117 -7.50 -38.59 -18.27
CA GLU A 117 -6.29 -39.10 -17.64
C GLU A 117 -5.82 -38.17 -16.51
N LEU A 118 -5.72 -36.87 -16.76
CA LEU A 118 -5.39 -35.89 -15.71
C LEU A 118 -6.37 -35.94 -14.53
N LEU A 119 -7.68 -36.08 -14.79
CA LEU A 119 -8.68 -36.22 -13.73
C LEU A 119 -8.48 -37.50 -12.92
N LEU A 120 -8.19 -38.63 -13.56
CA LEU A 120 -7.88 -39.87 -12.85
C LEU A 120 -6.65 -39.71 -11.94
N TYR A 121 -5.59 -39.13 -12.47
CA TYR A 121 -4.33 -38.93 -11.73
C TYR A 121 -4.49 -37.96 -10.58
N TYR A 122 -5.25 -36.88 -10.78
CA TYR A 122 -5.63 -35.96 -9.71
C TYR A 122 -6.34 -36.67 -8.56
N LEU A 123 -7.36 -37.50 -8.87
CA LEU A 123 -8.13 -38.22 -7.85
C LEU A 123 -7.26 -39.26 -7.12
N ARG A 124 -6.39 -39.98 -7.82
CA ARG A 124 -5.41 -40.90 -7.19
C ARG A 124 -4.50 -40.18 -6.21
N GLU A 125 -3.89 -39.08 -6.64
CA GLU A 125 -3.03 -38.30 -5.74
C GLU A 125 -3.83 -37.76 -4.54
N ARG A 126 -5.00 -37.17 -4.79
CA ARG A 126 -5.77 -36.48 -3.77
C ARG A 126 -6.43 -37.42 -2.76
N ILE A 127 -6.89 -38.59 -3.20
CA ILE A 127 -7.70 -39.52 -2.40
C ILE A 127 -6.86 -40.69 -1.91
N ASP A 128 -6.12 -41.35 -2.81
CA ASP A 128 -5.42 -42.60 -2.46
C ASP A 128 -4.09 -42.29 -1.78
N ASN A 129 -3.39 -41.27 -2.26
CA ASN A 129 -2.10 -40.83 -1.71
C ASN A 129 -2.23 -39.69 -0.68
N ASN A 130 -3.43 -39.19 -0.41
CA ASN A 130 -3.70 -38.05 0.48
C ASN A 130 -2.86 -36.79 0.19
N ASN A 131 -2.41 -36.62 -1.06
CA ASN A 131 -1.60 -35.50 -1.49
C ASN A 131 -2.47 -34.26 -1.68
N ASN A 132 -2.28 -33.26 -0.82
CA ASN A 132 -2.95 -31.97 -0.91
C ASN A 132 -2.09 -30.83 -1.48
N ASN A 133 -0.89 -31.16 -1.98
CA ASN A 133 0.13 -30.24 -2.44
C ASN A 133 0.14 -30.01 -3.96
N ILE A 134 -0.73 -30.67 -4.72
CA ILE A 134 -0.89 -30.44 -6.17
C ILE A 134 -1.26 -28.97 -6.42
N LYS A 135 -0.53 -28.31 -7.32
CA LYS A 135 -0.68 -26.90 -7.70
C LYS A 135 -1.23 -26.74 -9.10
N HIS A 136 -0.73 -27.52 -10.06
CA HIS A 136 -1.14 -27.47 -11.46
C HIS A 136 -1.29 -28.84 -12.09
N LEU A 137 -2.18 -28.93 -13.07
CA LEU A 137 -2.30 -30.06 -14.00
C LEU A 137 -2.09 -29.54 -15.42
N ILE A 138 -1.27 -30.22 -16.20
CA ILE A 138 -0.82 -29.75 -17.50
C ILE A 138 -1.06 -30.85 -18.54
N ALA A 139 -1.76 -30.53 -19.61
CA ALA A 139 -1.80 -31.36 -20.80
C ALA A 139 -0.94 -30.71 -21.88
N THR A 140 -0.04 -31.47 -22.51
CA THR A 140 0.80 -30.94 -23.59
C THR A 140 1.03 -31.92 -24.72
N ASN A 141 1.25 -31.41 -25.93
CA ASN A 141 1.82 -32.16 -27.04
C ASN A 141 3.20 -31.61 -27.45
N GLY A 142 3.84 -30.86 -26.56
CA GLY A 142 5.06 -30.10 -26.82
C GLY A 142 4.83 -28.75 -27.52
N TYR A 143 3.91 -28.66 -28.49
CA TYR A 143 3.58 -27.40 -29.16
C TYR A 143 2.46 -26.61 -28.48
N GLN A 144 1.48 -27.32 -27.96
CA GLN A 144 0.35 -26.78 -27.23
C GLN A 144 0.45 -27.21 -25.78
N TRP A 145 0.24 -26.26 -24.87
CA TRP A 145 0.28 -26.47 -23.43
C TRP A 145 -1.00 -25.91 -22.83
N ILE A 146 -1.74 -26.77 -22.16
CA ILE A 146 -2.99 -26.43 -21.47
C ILE A 146 -2.78 -26.63 -19.99
N LEU A 147 -2.82 -25.53 -19.24
CA LEU A 147 -2.57 -25.52 -17.80
C LEU A 147 -3.90 -25.30 -17.06
N PHE A 148 -4.13 -26.12 -16.04
CA PHE A 148 -5.25 -26.04 -15.12
C PHE A 148 -4.72 -25.81 -13.70
N LYS A 149 -5.36 -24.93 -12.93
CA LYS A 149 -5.06 -24.79 -11.50
C LYS A 149 -5.71 -25.96 -10.74
N SER A 150 -4.97 -26.49 -9.77
CA SER A 150 -5.47 -27.56 -8.89
C SER A 150 -6.71 -27.11 -8.08
N GLU A 151 -6.82 -25.81 -7.75
CA GLU A 151 -7.99 -25.24 -7.08
C GLU A 151 -9.28 -25.41 -7.91
N ASP A 152 -9.19 -25.30 -9.24
CA ASP A 152 -10.34 -25.53 -10.12
C ASP A 152 -10.74 -27.01 -10.10
N PHE A 153 -9.77 -27.92 -10.11
CA PHE A 153 -10.05 -29.36 -9.94
C PHE A 153 -10.67 -29.68 -8.58
N TYR A 154 -10.21 -29.00 -7.53
CA TYR A 154 -10.82 -29.11 -6.20
C TYR A 154 -12.28 -28.64 -6.21
N ARG A 155 -12.56 -27.48 -6.82
CA ARG A 155 -13.90 -26.89 -6.88
C ARG A 155 -14.88 -27.71 -7.72
N TYR A 156 -14.48 -28.11 -8.93
CA TYR A 156 -15.39 -28.73 -9.90
C TYR A 156 -15.46 -30.26 -9.80
N PHE A 157 -14.37 -30.91 -9.37
CA PHE A 157 -14.30 -32.37 -9.31
C PHE A 157 -14.25 -32.89 -7.87
N TYR A 158 -13.30 -32.48 -7.05
CA TYR A 158 -13.14 -33.06 -5.70
C TYR A 158 -14.34 -32.79 -4.77
N LYS A 159 -14.92 -31.59 -4.83
CA LYS A 159 -16.13 -31.24 -4.07
C LYS A 159 -17.39 -31.95 -4.59
N ASN A 160 -17.35 -32.57 -5.77
CA ASN A 160 -18.47 -33.30 -6.32
C ASN A 160 -18.59 -34.69 -5.67
N LYS A 161 -19.45 -34.80 -4.66
CA LYS A 161 -19.64 -36.05 -3.88
C LYS A 161 -20.02 -37.25 -4.74
N ASP A 162 -20.73 -37.05 -5.86
CA ASP A 162 -21.15 -38.15 -6.73
C ASP A 162 -19.97 -38.69 -7.54
N LEU A 163 -19.11 -37.80 -8.06
CA LEU A 163 -17.87 -38.19 -8.71
C LEU A 163 -16.96 -38.97 -7.75
N ILE A 164 -16.81 -38.50 -6.52
CA ILE A 164 -15.98 -39.17 -5.50
C ILE A 164 -16.49 -40.59 -5.24
N LYS A 165 -17.80 -40.76 -5.04
CA LYS A 165 -18.39 -42.09 -4.84
C LYS A 165 -18.19 -43.01 -6.03
N GLU A 166 -18.35 -42.50 -7.25
CA GLU A 166 -18.12 -43.31 -8.46
C GLU A 166 -16.65 -43.69 -8.64
N TYR A 167 -15.73 -42.79 -8.29
CA TYR A 167 -14.30 -43.05 -8.28
C TYR A 167 -13.91 -44.12 -7.25
N GLU A 168 -14.40 -44.01 -6.01
CA GLU A 168 -14.16 -45.01 -4.96
C GLU A 168 -14.70 -46.38 -5.36
N ALA A 169 -15.92 -46.44 -5.93
CA ALA A 169 -16.47 -47.69 -6.46
C ALA A 169 -15.61 -48.29 -7.59
N PHE A 170 -15.05 -47.45 -8.47
CA PHE A 170 -14.12 -47.90 -9.52
C PHE A 170 -12.81 -48.42 -8.93
N ARG A 171 -12.19 -47.67 -8.01
CA ARG A 171 -10.94 -48.03 -7.32
C ARG A 171 -11.06 -49.34 -6.56
N ASP A 172 -12.17 -49.52 -5.85
CA ASP A 172 -12.42 -50.67 -4.98
C ASP A 172 -12.89 -51.92 -5.76
N GLY A 173 -12.95 -51.84 -7.10
CA GLY A 173 -13.33 -52.97 -7.95
C GLY A 173 -14.83 -53.28 -7.98
N ASN A 174 -15.68 -52.34 -7.56
CA ASN A 174 -17.14 -52.47 -7.51
C ASN A 174 -17.83 -52.02 -8.82
N LYS A 175 -17.08 -51.89 -9.91
CA LYS A 175 -17.56 -51.55 -11.27
C LYS A 175 -17.30 -52.71 -12.23
N ASP A 176 -17.90 -52.66 -13.41
CA ASP A 176 -17.83 -53.73 -14.43
C ASP A 176 -16.41 -54.05 -14.91
N SER A 177 -15.45 -53.15 -14.69
CA SER A 177 -14.03 -53.33 -14.99
C SER A 177 -13.16 -52.43 -14.12
N ALA A 178 -12.00 -52.95 -13.70
CA ALA A 178 -10.95 -52.18 -13.02
C ALA A 178 -9.98 -51.50 -14.01
N LYS A 179 -10.18 -51.66 -15.32
CA LYS A 179 -9.33 -51.01 -16.33
C LYS A 179 -9.64 -49.53 -16.41
N ASN A 180 -8.59 -48.72 -16.57
CA ASN A 180 -8.74 -47.26 -16.69
C ASN A 180 -9.67 -46.83 -17.84
N GLU A 181 -9.84 -47.63 -18.90
CA GLU A 181 -10.76 -47.28 -20.00
C GLU A 181 -12.21 -47.09 -19.53
N LEU A 182 -12.67 -47.84 -18.52
CA LEU A 182 -14.01 -47.64 -17.93
C LEU A 182 -14.10 -46.26 -17.27
N PHE A 183 -13.07 -45.89 -16.50
CA PHE A 183 -13.05 -44.57 -15.87
C PHE A 183 -13.08 -43.46 -16.92
N TYR A 184 -12.26 -43.54 -17.97
CA TYR A 184 -12.20 -42.51 -19.00
C TYR A 184 -13.54 -42.37 -19.75
N ASN A 185 -14.07 -43.48 -20.25
CA ASN A 185 -15.21 -43.48 -21.18
C ASN A 185 -16.56 -43.27 -20.49
N GLU A 186 -16.70 -43.67 -19.22
CA GLU A 186 -18.00 -43.63 -18.52
C GLU A 186 -18.04 -42.60 -17.38
N ILE A 187 -16.98 -42.54 -16.56
CA ILE A 187 -16.97 -41.70 -15.35
C ILE A 187 -16.45 -40.30 -15.70
N ALA A 188 -15.19 -40.18 -16.13
CA ALA A 188 -14.56 -38.90 -16.43
C ALA A 188 -15.33 -38.14 -17.52
N THR A 189 -15.69 -38.83 -18.61
CA THR A 189 -16.48 -38.23 -19.71
C THR A 189 -17.77 -37.59 -19.21
N LYS A 190 -18.51 -38.25 -18.31
CA LYS A 190 -19.75 -37.74 -17.73
C LYS A 190 -19.53 -36.48 -16.89
N TYR A 191 -18.53 -36.47 -16.01
CA TYR A 191 -18.33 -35.35 -15.08
C TYR A 191 -17.60 -34.16 -15.70
N ILE A 192 -16.67 -34.39 -16.63
CA ILE A 192 -16.05 -33.31 -17.40
C ILE A 192 -17.10 -32.64 -18.30
N GLY A 193 -17.98 -33.39 -18.95
CA GLY A 193 -19.04 -32.83 -19.80
C GLY A 193 -20.01 -31.89 -19.06
N LYS A 194 -20.17 -32.05 -17.74
CA LYS A 194 -20.99 -31.14 -16.92
C LYS A 194 -20.34 -29.77 -16.70
N VAL A 195 -19.01 -29.68 -16.76
CA VAL A 195 -18.26 -28.49 -16.34
C VAL A 195 -17.33 -27.94 -17.42
N GLU A 196 -17.16 -28.59 -18.57
CA GLU A 196 -16.15 -28.20 -19.57
C GLU A 196 -16.28 -26.75 -20.04
N ASN A 197 -17.51 -26.23 -20.11
CA ASN A 197 -17.75 -24.84 -20.50
C ASN A 197 -17.35 -23.82 -19.43
N GLU A 198 -17.31 -24.24 -18.17
CA GLU A 198 -16.99 -23.44 -16.99
C GLU A 198 -15.54 -23.63 -16.50
N LEU A 199 -14.94 -24.79 -16.78
CA LEU A 199 -13.61 -25.17 -16.30
C LEU A 199 -12.54 -24.20 -16.83
N PRO A 200 -11.88 -23.41 -15.96
CA PRO A 200 -10.89 -22.44 -16.41
C PRO A 200 -9.59 -23.11 -16.85
N PHE A 201 -8.97 -22.58 -17.91
CA PHE A 201 -7.67 -23.07 -18.38
C PHE A 201 -6.86 -22.00 -19.11
N VAL A 202 -5.53 -22.16 -19.10
CA VAL A 202 -4.59 -21.35 -19.91
C VAL A 202 -4.13 -22.19 -21.09
N LEU A 203 -4.13 -21.63 -22.29
CA LEU A 203 -3.59 -22.27 -23.51
C LEU A 203 -2.43 -21.45 -24.07
N LEU A 204 -1.26 -22.09 -24.13
CA LEU A 204 -0.10 -21.65 -24.91
C LEU A 204 -0.03 -22.48 -26.19
N ASP A 205 0.14 -21.82 -27.33
CA ASP A 205 0.10 -22.46 -28.64
C ASP A 205 1.25 -21.95 -29.51
N PHE A 206 2.31 -22.75 -29.60
CA PHE A 206 3.52 -22.42 -30.36
C PHE A 206 3.43 -22.81 -31.85
N THR A 207 2.28 -23.31 -32.32
CA THR A 207 2.09 -23.63 -33.74
C THR A 207 1.78 -22.39 -34.59
N LYS A 208 1.32 -21.31 -33.94
CA LYS A 208 0.79 -20.12 -34.63
C LYS A 208 1.82 -19.03 -34.90
N LYS A 209 2.84 -18.94 -34.06
CA LYS A 209 3.84 -17.87 -34.08
C LYS A 209 5.18 -18.43 -33.65
N SER A 210 6.24 -18.10 -34.39
CA SER A 210 7.59 -18.51 -33.99
C SER A 210 7.99 -17.77 -32.72
N ILE A 211 8.60 -18.46 -31.76
CA ILE A 211 9.10 -17.84 -30.51
C ILE A 211 10.05 -16.67 -30.80
N LYS A 212 10.82 -16.73 -31.91
CA LYS A 212 11.73 -15.65 -32.31
C LYS A 212 11.02 -14.34 -32.71
N GLU A 213 9.72 -14.39 -32.97
CA GLU A 213 8.89 -13.24 -33.34
C GLU A 213 8.15 -12.64 -32.13
N TYR A 214 8.36 -13.19 -30.93
CA TYR A 214 7.70 -12.73 -29.71
C TYR A 214 8.32 -11.40 -29.30
N SER A 215 7.46 -10.47 -28.85
CA SER A 215 7.96 -9.24 -28.21
C SER A 215 8.56 -9.55 -26.85
N ASP A 216 9.38 -8.64 -26.30
CA ASP A 216 9.89 -8.77 -24.92
C ASP A 216 8.77 -8.96 -23.91
N ALA A 217 7.62 -8.30 -24.11
CA ALA A 217 6.46 -8.45 -23.23
C ALA A 217 5.84 -9.85 -23.32
N ASP A 218 5.80 -10.44 -24.52
CA ASP A 218 5.33 -11.82 -24.72
C ASP A 218 6.31 -12.84 -24.12
N LEU A 219 7.61 -12.63 -24.31
CA LEU A 219 8.67 -13.49 -23.74
C LEU A 219 8.69 -13.43 -22.21
N ASN A 220 8.56 -12.24 -21.64
CA ASN A 220 8.44 -12.05 -20.19
C ASN A 220 7.23 -12.80 -19.62
N THR A 221 6.06 -12.66 -20.28
CA THR A 221 4.85 -13.39 -19.89
C THR A 221 5.09 -14.90 -19.96
N LEU A 222 5.71 -15.38 -21.03
CA LEU A 222 5.97 -16.81 -21.24
C LEU A 222 6.92 -17.38 -20.18
N TYR A 223 8.02 -16.68 -19.92
CA TYR A 223 8.98 -16.99 -18.87
C TYR A 223 8.27 -17.16 -17.52
N LYS A 224 7.42 -16.20 -17.15
CA LYS A 224 6.68 -16.22 -15.88
C LYS A 224 5.68 -17.36 -15.80
N ILE A 225 4.99 -17.70 -16.89
CA ILE A 225 4.03 -18.82 -16.88
C ILE A 225 4.72 -20.16 -16.65
N PHE A 226 5.92 -20.36 -17.16
CA PHE A 226 6.66 -21.60 -16.92
C PHE A 226 7.48 -21.60 -15.63
N SER A 227 7.55 -20.47 -14.92
CA SER A 227 8.33 -20.38 -13.70
C SER A 227 7.76 -21.21 -12.56
N ASP A 228 8.65 -21.64 -11.67
CA ASP A 228 8.33 -22.32 -10.42
C ASP A 228 7.45 -21.45 -9.50
N VAL A 229 7.60 -20.13 -9.56
CA VAL A 229 6.70 -19.15 -8.93
C VAL A 229 5.25 -19.36 -9.34
N HIS A 230 4.96 -19.45 -10.64
CA HIS A 230 3.59 -19.62 -11.12
C HIS A 230 3.10 -21.05 -10.93
N ILE A 231 3.88 -22.03 -11.39
CA ILE A 231 3.44 -23.43 -11.48
C ILE A 231 3.49 -24.14 -10.11
N LEU A 232 4.51 -23.91 -9.28
CA LEU A 232 4.58 -24.48 -7.91
C LEU A 232 3.94 -23.56 -6.86
N GLY A 233 3.62 -22.31 -7.21
CA GLY A 233 3.12 -21.34 -6.25
C GLY A 233 4.19 -20.92 -5.24
N ASN A 234 5.47 -20.99 -5.62
CA ASN A 234 6.56 -20.49 -4.79
C ASN A 234 6.40 -18.98 -4.60
N SER A 235 6.75 -18.47 -3.42
CA SER A 235 6.81 -17.03 -3.19
C SER A 235 7.89 -16.40 -4.07
N PHE A 236 7.61 -15.25 -4.67
CA PHE A 236 8.56 -14.49 -5.48
C PHE A 236 8.72 -13.09 -4.91
N GLY A 237 9.96 -12.63 -4.77
CA GLY A 237 10.25 -11.43 -4.01
C GLY A 237 9.76 -11.54 -2.55
N ASN A 238 10.02 -10.51 -1.74
CA ASN A 238 9.27 -10.39 -0.50
C ASN A 238 7.82 -10.11 -0.92
N ASP A 239 6.92 -11.05 -0.61
CA ASP A 239 5.47 -10.87 -0.60
C ASP A 239 5.17 -9.40 -0.24
N SER A 240 4.38 -8.66 -1.03
CA SER A 240 4.30 -7.19 -0.97
C SER A 240 3.86 -6.62 0.40
N ASN A 241 3.51 -7.50 1.34
CA ASN A 241 3.18 -7.19 2.74
C ASN A 241 4.22 -7.69 3.76
N GLN A 242 5.37 -8.18 3.30
CA GLN A 242 6.49 -8.57 4.13
C GLN A 242 7.57 -7.51 4.12
N LEU A 243 8.00 -7.13 5.33
CA LEU A 243 9.08 -6.20 5.54
C LEU A 243 10.35 -6.68 4.83
N ASN A 244 10.89 -5.88 3.92
CA ASN A 244 12.23 -6.09 3.39
C ASN A 244 13.25 -5.80 4.51
N LYS A 245 13.70 -6.85 5.20
CA LYS A 245 14.63 -6.74 6.33
C LYS A 245 15.96 -6.09 5.96
N GLY A 246 16.46 -6.32 4.73
CA GLY A 246 17.70 -5.71 4.25
C GLY A 246 17.56 -4.20 4.16
N PHE A 247 16.54 -3.75 3.44
CA PHE A 247 16.21 -2.33 3.31
C PHE A 247 15.97 -1.69 4.69
N TYR A 248 15.12 -2.30 5.51
CA TYR A 248 14.74 -1.78 6.83
C TYR A 248 15.95 -1.61 7.76
N ASN A 249 16.79 -2.65 7.90
CA ASN A 249 17.93 -2.60 8.81
C ASN A 249 19.00 -1.59 8.36
N GLU A 250 19.25 -1.50 7.05
CA GLU A 250 20.20 -0.54 6.50
C GLU A 250 19.67 0.90 6.60
N LEU A 251 18.37 1.13 6.39
CA LEU A 251 17.75 2.44 6.61
C LEU A 251 17.83 2.85 8.09
N LEU A 252 17.56 1.95 9.05
CA LEU A 252 17.76 2.24 10.48
C LEU A 252 19.21 2.63 10.77
N HIS A 253 20.17 1.94 10.15
CA HIS A 253 21.58 2.25 10.30
C HIS A 253 21.91 3.68 9.84
N ILE A 254 21.43 4.10 8.66
CA ILE A 254 21.62 5.44 8.09
C ILE A 254 20.96 6.52 8.97
N ILE A 255 19.76 6.24 9.49
CA ILE A 255 19.07 7.15 10.42
C ILE A 255 19.83 7.27 11.74
N GLY A 256 20.48 6.20 12.22
CA GLY A 256 21.14 6.17 13.54
C GLY A 256 20.36 5.41 14.61
N LEU A 257 19.44 4.54 14.19
CA LEU A 257 18.55 3.74 15.05
C LEU A 257 18.92 2.25 15.01
N GLU A 258 18.38 1.49 15.96
CA GLU A 258 18.44 0.02 16.00
C GLU A 258 17.14 -0.62 16.50
N GLU A 259 16.88 -1.86 16.10
CA GLU A 259 15.76 -2.67 16.62
C GLU A 259 16.28 -3.55 17.78
N ILE A 260 15.81 -3.28 18.99
CA ILE A 260 16.14 -4.05 20.20
C ILE A 260 14.95 -4.89 20.67
N LYS A 261 15.24 -5.97 21.41
CA LYS A 261 14.22 -6.76 22.09
C LYS A 261 14.11 -6.30 23.54
N ASP A 262 12.99 -5.68 23.89
CA ASP A 262 12.65 -5.33 25.28
C ASP A 262 11.41 -6.12 25.73
N LYS A 263 11.52 -6.87 26.84
CA LYS A 263 10.44 -7.67 27.44
C LYS A 263 9.63 -8.52 26.42
N GLY A 264 10.31 -9.07 25.42
CA GLY A 264 9.70 -9.89 24.36
C GLY A 264 9.06 -9.09 23.21
N LYS A 265 8.97 -7.77 23.30
CA LYS A 265 8.58 -6.88 22.21
C LYS A 265 9.81 -6.38 21.45
N LYS A 266 9.67 -6.21 20.14
CA LYS A 266 10.67 -5.52 19.31
C LYS A 266 10.34 -4.04 19.32
N ILE A 267 11.28 -3.22 19.75
CA ILE A 267 11.14 -1.76 19.76
C ILE A 267 12.32 -1.14 19.03
N ILE A 268 12.07 0.02 18.45
CA ILE A 268 13.13 0.86 17.91
C ILE A 268 13.75 1.66 19.06
N ALA A 269 15.06 1.81 19.04
CA ALA A 269 15.81 2.56 20.03
C ALA A 269 16.95 3.36 19.39
N ARG A 270 17.39 4.42 20.09
CA ARG A 270 18.66 5.09 19.81
C ARG A 270 19.79 4.12 20.14
N LYS A 271 20.82 4.08 19.29
CA LYS A 271 22.00 3.25 19.53
C LYS A 271 22.65 3.56 20.89
N ALA A 272 23.25 2.54 21.49
CA ALA A 272 24.08 2.70 22.68
C ALA A 272 25.18 3.74 22.44
N GLU A 273 25.54 4.52 23.47
CA GLU A 273 26.42 5.69 23.35
C GLU A 273 27.75 5.41 22.62
N LYS A 274 28.33 4.23 22.83
CA LYS A 274 29.60 3.81 22.20
C LYS A 274 29.47 3.46 20.71
N GLU A 275 28.26 3.27 20.22
CA GLU A 275 27.94 2.84 18.85
C GLU A 275 27.21 3.94 18.05
N ARG A 276 27.00 5.11 18.67
CA ARG A 276 26.46 6.28 17.98
C ARG A 276 27.48 6.82 17.01
N ASP A 277 26.99 7.24 15.85
CA ASP A 277 27.80 7.88 14.83
C ASP A 277 27.19 9.25 14.51
N TYR A 278 27.93 10.32 14.76
CA TYR A 278 27.46 11.69 14.58
C TYR A 278 27.17 12.05 13.12
N ALA A 279 27.67 11.27 12.15
CA ALA A 279 27.30 11.42 10.75
C ALA A 279 25.89 10.89 10.45
N SER A 280 25.34 9.99 11.29
CA SER A 280 23.97 9.49 11.12
C SER A 280 22.94 10.60 11.32
N LEU A 281 21.83 10.51 10.59
CA LEU A 281 20.87 11.62 10.51
C LEU A 281 20.36 12.09 11.88
N LEU A 282 19.99 11.13 12.74
CA LEU A 282 19.46 11.41 14.07
C LEU A 282 20.51 12.05 14.99
N GLU A 283 21.72 11.52 15.02
CA GLU A 283 22.77 12.04 15.91
C GLU A 283 23.23 13.43 15.47
N ASN A 284 23.35 13.65 14.15
CA ASN A 284 23.63 14.97 13.58
C ASN A 284 22.53 15.98 13.94
N THR A 285 21.27 15.55 13.88
CA THR A 285 20.11 16.38 14.24
C THR A 285 20.13 16.73 15.73
N ILE A 286 20.27 15.73 16.61
CA ILE A 286 20.32 15.95 18.07
C ILE A 286 21.49 16.87 18.44
N PHE A 287 22.68 16.60 17.89
CA PHE A 287 23.85 17.44 18.09
C PHE A 287 23.58 18.89 17.66
N THR A 288 22.96 19.10 16.51
CA THR A 288 22.62 20.45 16.03
C THR A 288 21.57 21.14 16.92
N ILE A 289 20.58 20.41 17.44
CA ILE A 289 19.59 20.94 18.40
C ILE A 289 20.29 21.43 19.68
N GLU A 290 21.19 20.60 20.22
CA GLU A 290 21.86 20.84 21.50
C GLU A 290 22.93 21.93 21.37
N GLU A 291 23.81 21.84 20.37
CA GLU A 291 24.94 22.75 20.19
C GLU A 291 24.49 24.17 19.80
N ARG A 292 23.39 24.30 19.05
CA ARG A 292 22.85 25.60 18.64
C ARG A 292 21.74 26.14 19.55
N ASP A 293 21.51 25.50 20.70
CA ASP A 293 20.53 25.88 21.73
C ASP A 293 19.08 26.04 21.21
N TYR A 294 18.67 25.22 20.24
CA TYR A 294 17.30 25.26 19.70
C TYR A 294 16.26 24.66 20.65
N LEU A 295 16.67 23.85 21.63
CA LEU A 295 15.78 23.11 22.52
C LEU A 295 14.80 24.01 23.29
N ASN A 296 15.20 25.25 23.57
CA ASN A 296 14.40 26.26 24.25
C ASN A 296 13.26 26.83 23.37
N ASN A 297 13.44 26.81 22.05
CA ASN A 297 12.46 27.32 21.10
C ASN A 297 11.37 26.28 20.78
N ILE A 298 11.68 24.99 20.94
CA ILE A 298 10.77 23.89 20.66
C ILE A 298 9.66 23.84 21.72
N LYS A 299 8.43 24.11 21.31
CA LYS A 299 7.21 24.05 22.13
C LYS A 299 6.29 22.92 21.70
N SER A 300 6.41 22.45 20.45
CA SER A 300 5.56 21.41 19.89
C SER A 300 5.82 20.01 20.46
N VAL A 301 6.95 19.80 21.13
CA VAL A 301 7.35 18.53 21.74
C VAL A 301 7.26 18.64 23.26
N GLU A 302 6.63 17.64 23.90
CA GLU A 302 6.46 17.59 25.35
C GLU A 302 7.80 17.76 26.09
N SER A 303 7.75 18.53 27.19
CA SER A 303 8.92 18.77 28.03
C SER A 303 9.24 17.53 28.88
N GLY A 304 10.44 16.98 28.73
CA GLY A 304 10.90 15.81 29.47
C GLY A 304 12.38 15.50 29.23
N THR A 305 12.91 14.47 29.88
CA THR A 305 14.33 14.07 29.78
C THR A 305 14.75 13.68 28.37
N ASP A 306 13.80 13.23 27.53
CA ASP A 306 14.04 12.78 26.16
C ASP A 306 13.69 13.83 25.11
N LYS A 307 13.49 15.12 25.49
CA LYS A 307 12.98 16.16 24.57
C LYS A 307 13.84 16.31 23.31
N ALA A 308 15.17 16.37 23.46
CA ALA A 308 16.09 16.50 22.32
C ALA A 308 16.02 15.28 21.39
N PHE A 309 15.94 14.07 21.95
CA PHE A 309 15.78 12.85 21.17
C PHE A 309 14.44 12.82 20.43
N ASN A 310 13.33 13.12 21.10
CA ASN A 310 12.00 13.11 20.48
C ASN A 310 11.92 14.12 19.33
N ALA A 311 12.41 15.34 19.54
CA ALA A 311 12.48 16.37 18.49
C ALA A 311 13.40 15.95 17.34
N GLY A 312 14.60 15.43 17.65
CA GLY A 312 15.54 14.97 16.64
C GLY A 312 15.01 13.80 15.80
N LEU A 313 14.31 12.85 16.44
CA LEU A 313 13.64 11.75 15.76
C LEU A 313 12.53 12.26 14.86
N GLU A 314 11.65 13.13 15.36
CA GLU A 314 10.53 13.66 14.57
C GLU A 314 10.99 14.46 13.33
N LEU A 315 12.04 15.27 13.46
CA LEU A 315 12.69 15.93 12.32
C LEU A 315 13.30 14.93 11.34
N SER A 316 14.08 13.97 11.84
CA SER A 316 14.73 12.94 11.02
C SER A 316 13.71 12.14 10.21
N LEU A 317 12.60 11.74 10.84
CA LEU A 317 11.52 11.02 10.17
C LEU A 317 10.80 11.89 9.14
N THR A 318 10.57 13.17 9.43
CA THR A 318 9.98 14.11 8.46
C THR A 318 10.85 14.19 7.21
N TRP A 319 12.16 14.34 7.35
CA TRP A 319 13.07 14.45 6.21
C TRP A 319 13.22 13.14 5.45
N ILE A 320 13.33 12.00 6.13
CA ILE A 320 13.34 10.68 5.49
C ILE A 320 12.05 10.42 4.72
N ASN A 321 10.89 10.80 5.27
CA ASN A 321 9.60 10.70 4.57
C ASN A 321 9.60 11.49 3.26
N ARG A 322 10.12 12.73 3.27
CA ARG A 322 10.24 13.54 2.05
C ARG A 322 11.20 12.93 1.03
N ILE A 323 12.35 12.42 1.47
CA ILE A 323 13.34 11.79 0.56
C ILE A 323 12.78 10.51 -0.07
N LEU A 324 12.10 9.67 0.72
CA LEU A 324 11.47 8.45 0.21
C LEU A 324 10.32 8.77 -0.74
N PHE A 325 9.52 9.79 -0.44
CA PHE A 325 8.51 10.28 -1.37
C PHE A 325 9.15 10.78 -2.66
N LEU A 326 10.27 11.52 -2.58
CA LEU A 326 11.00 11.96 -3.76
C LEU A 326 11.53 10.80 -4.59
N LYS A 327 11.93 9.69 -3.95
CA LYS A 327 12.41 8.52 -4.68
C LYS A 327 11.31 7.83 -5.48
N LEU A 328 10.10 7.79 -4.93
CA LEU A 328 8.91 7.34 -5.66
C LEU A 328 8.59 8.29 -6.82
N LEU A 329 8.61 9.61 -6.57
CA LEU A 329 8.37 10.62 -7.60
C LEU A 329 9.40 10.54 -8.73
N GLU A 330 10.69 10.43 -8.40
CA GLU A 330 11.78 10.27 -9.36
C GLU A 330 11.55 9.04 -10.24
N SER A 331 11.23 7.91 -9.63
CA SER A 331 10.94 6.66 -10.34
C SER A 331 9.74 6.81 -11.28
N GLN A 332 8.70 7.55 -10.87
CA GLN A 332 7.56 7.93 -11.71
C GLN A 332 7.93 8.79 -12.89
N LEU A 333 8.66 9.86 -12.66
CA LEU A 333 9.07 10.76 -13.72
C LEU A 333 9.98 10.03 -14.73
N LEU A 334 10.93 9.22 -14.26
CA LEU A 334 11.73 8.36 -15.13
C LEU A 334 10.85 7.42 -15.96
N SER A 335 9.84 6.80 -15.35
CA SER A 335 8.89 5.93 -16.08
C SER A 335 8.12 6.70 -17.15
N TYR A 336 7.59 7.88 -16.84
CA TYR A 336 6.78 8.68 -17.76
C TYR A 336 7.60 9.20 -18.95
N HIS A 337 8.92 9.32 -18.76
CA HIS A 337 9.86 9.86 -19.75
C HIS A 337 10.87 8.82 -20.26
N ASN A 338 10.51 7.54 -20.24
CA ASN A 338 11.32 6.44 -20.80
C ASN A 338 12.78 6.40 -20.30
N GLY A 339 13.01 6.72 -19.02
CA GLY A 339 14.32 6.68 -18.38
C GLY A 339 15.24 7.87 -18.69
N ALA A 340 14.68 8.99 -19.18
CA ALA A 340 15.42 10.22 -19.43
C ALA A 340 16.15 10.73 -18.17
N GLN A 341 17.46 10.95 -18.29
CA GLN A 341 18.35 11.22 -17.15
C GLN A 341 18.06 12.54 -16.44
N GLU A 342 17.45 13.49 -17.12
CA GLU A 342 17.02 14.78 -16.58
C GLU A 342 16.02 14.63 -15.42
N TYR A 343 15.34 13.49 -15.34
CA TYR A 343 14.40 13.15 -14.26
C TYR A 343 15.04 12.29 -13.15
N HIS A 344 16.33 11.94 -13.25
CA HIS A 344 17.10 11.30 -12.19
C HIS A 344 17.82 12.36 -11.36
N PHE A 345 17.15 12.86 -10.32
CA PHE A 345 17.58 14.02 -9.53
C PHE A 345 17.99 13.70 -8.08
N LEU A 346 17.75 12.49 -7.57
CA LEU A 346 18.19 12.07 -6.24
C LEU A 346 19.57 11.44 -6.27
N ASN A 347 20.57 12.23 -6.64
CA ASN A 347 21.97 11.85 -6.65
C ASN A 347 22.85 13.03 -6.25
N THR A 348 24.14 12.75 -6.00
CA THR A 348 25.10 13.76 -5.54
C THR A 348 25.62 14.69 -6.64
N GLU A 349 25.34 14.41 -7.91
CA GLU A 349 25.63 15.32 -9.01
C GLU A 349 24.61 16.47 -9.04
N PHE A 350 23.33 16.15 -8.77
CA PHE A 350 22.24 17.11 -8.72
C PHE A 350 22.09 17.77 -7.34
N ILE A 351 22.25 17.03 -6.25
CA ILE A 351 22.10 17.49 -4.85
C ILE A 351 23.44 17.36 -4.14
N LYS A 352 24.22 18.45 -4.05
CA LYS A 352 25.60 18.40 -3.53
C LYS A 352 25.69 18.36 -2.01
N GLY A 353 24.61 18.65 -1.31
CA GLY A 353 24.53 18.69 0.15
C GLY A 353 23.14 19.03 0.66
N TYR A 354 23.01 19.20 1.97
CA TYR A 354 21.72 19.47 2.63
C TYR A 354 21.11 20.83 2.24
N ASP A 355 21.91 21.80 1.81
CA ASP A 355 21.42 23.08 1.27
C ASP A 355 20.62 22.87 -0.03
N ASP A 356 21.18 22.13 -0.99
CA ASP A 356 20.50 21.81 -2.26
C ASP A 356 19.25 20.96 -2.01
N LEU A 357 19.30 20.03 -1.04
CA LEU A 357 18.14 19.22 -0.67
C LEU A 357 17.02 20.07 -0.05
N ASN A 358 17.38 21.05 0.78
CA ASN A 358 16.44 22.03 1.33
C ASN A 358 15.83 22.90 0.22
N ASP A 359 16.64 23.35 -0.75
CA ASP A 359 16.17 24.10 -1.91
C ASP A 359 15.24 23.25 -2.79
N LEU A 360 15.52 21.96 -2.97
CA LEU A 360 14.62 21.04 -3.67
C LEU A 360 13.25 20.97 -2.96
N PHE A 361 13.22 20.88 -1.63
CA PHE A 361 11.97 20.86 -0.86
C PHE A 361 11.18 22.16 -1.05
N PHE A 362 11.77 23.31 -0.76
CA PHE A 362 11.02 24.55 -0.55
C PHE A 362 11.07 25.53 -1.74
N SER A 363 12.13 25.47 -2.53
CA SER A 363 12.33 26.34 -3.70
C SER A 363 11.86 25.69 -5.02
N ALA A 364 11.71 24.36 -5.07
CA ALA A 364 11.22 23.64 -6.25
C ALA A 364 9.83 23.01 -6.05
N LEU A 365 9.71 21.98 -5.19
CA LEU A 365 8.48 21.17 -5.06
C LEU A 365 7.32 21.95 -4.45
N ALA A 366 7.64 22.92 -3.60
CA ALA A 366 6.68 23.79 -2.95
C ALA A 366 6.43 25.09 -3.74
N LYS A 367 6.99 25.28 -4.94
CA LYS A 367 6.80 26.53 -5.71
C LYS A 367 6.53 26.28 -7.19
N LYS A 368 5.48 26.93 -7.72
CA LYS A 368 5.13 26.86 -9.15
C LYS A 368 6.30 27.31 -10.02
N GLN A 369 6.46 26.67 -11.19
CA GLN A 369 7.64 26.82 -12.05
C GLN A 369 7.87 28.28 -12.51
N ASP A 370 6.80 29.02 -12.77
CA ASP A 370 6.80 30.42 -13.17
C ASP A 370 7.13 31.39 -12.02
N GLU A 371 6.83 31.00 -10.78
CA GLU A 371 7.14 31.78 -9.58
C GLU A 371 8.53 31.48 -9.00
N ARG A 372 9.26 30.49 -9.53
CA ARG A 372 10.61 30.13 -9.06
C ARG A 372 11.58 31.29 -9.25
N HIS A 373 12.43 31.48 -8.24
CA HIS A 373 13.50 32.48 -8.31
C HIS A 373 14.44 32.17 -9.48
N ALA A 374 14.94 33.19 -10.18
CA ALA A 374 15.76 33.02 -11.38
C ALA A 374 16.98 32.09 -11.17
N LYS A 375 17.61 32.16 -9.98
CA LYS A 375 18.70 31.26 -9.54
C LYS A 375 18.37 29.76 -9.70
N PHE A 376 17.11 29.37 -9.50
CA PHE A 376 16.68 27.98 -9.40
C PHE A 376 15.93 27.48 -10.64
N LYS A 377 15.57 28.37 -11.56
CA LYS A 377 14.66 28.07 -12.66
C LYS A 377 15.23 27.00 -13.59
N ASP A 378 16.49 27.15 -14.00
CA ASP A 378 17.15 26.21 -14.91
C ASP A 378 17.54 24.91 -14.22
N HIS A 379 18.02 25.00 -12.97
CA HIS A 379 18.45 23.84 -12.19
C HIS A 379 17.28 22.89 -11.87
N PHE A 380 16.11 23.43 -11.52
CA PHE A 380 14.92 22.64 -11.17
C PHE A 380 13.87 22.55 -12.29
N GLN A 381 14.20 22.87 -13.55
CA GLN A 381 13.21 22.99 -14.63
C GLN A 381 12.36 21.72 -14.84
N TYR A 382 12.93 20.53 -14.59
CA TYR A 382 12.27 19.23 -14.72
C TYR A 382 11.58 18.76 -13.43
N ILE A 383 11.78 19.46 -12.32
CA ILE A 383 11.15 19.15 -11.03
C ILE A 383 9.73 19.75 -11.01
N PRO A 384 8.68 18.94 -10.78
CA PRO A 384 7.31 19.44 -10.75
C PRO A 384 7.00 20.23 -9.47
N TYR A 385 5.96 21.05 -9.52
CA TYR A 385 5.30 21.60 -8.34
C TYR A 385 4.19 20.65 -7.88
N LEU A 386 4.13 20.34 -6.59
CA LEU A 386 3.16 19.36 -6.07
C LEU A 386 2.03 19.95 -5.22
N ASN A 387 2.13 21.22 -4.79
CA ASN A 387 1.17 21.86 -3.86
C ASN A 387 0.84 21.05 -2.58
N SER A 388 1.75 20.18 -2.13
CA SER A 388 1.49 19.30 -0.99
C SER A 388 1.96 19.94 0.32
N SER A 389 1.16 19.81 1.39
CA SER A 389 1.60 20.12 2.76
C SER A 389 2.79 19.27 3.21
N LEU A 390 3.12 18.18 2.50
CA LEU A 390 4.36 17.41 2.71
C LEU A 390 5.63 18.26 2.50
N PHE A 391 5.61 19.22 1.57
CA PHE A 391 6.76 20.07 1.24
C PHE A 391 6.59 21.51 1.73
N GLU A 392 5.70 21.73 2.68
CA GLU A 392 5.65 22.95 3.48
C GLU A 392 6.44 22.73 4.77
N LYS A 393 7.02 23.81 5.31
CA LYS A 393 7.70 23.74 6.60
C LYS A 393 6.68 23.40 7.67
N ASN A 394 7.02 22.43 8.50
CA ASN A 394 6.20 22.12 9.67
C ASN A 394 6.61 22.97 10.88
N THR A 395 5.78 22.97 11.92
CA THR A 395 6.02 23.73 13.15
C THR A 395 7.39 23.44 13.77
N LEU A 396 7.82 22.17 13.79
CA LEU A 396 9.07 21.79 14.42
C LEU A 396 10.30 22.26 13.62
N GLU A 397 10.22 22.29 12.29
CA GLU A 397 11.28 22.85 11.43
C GLU A 397 11.42 24.36 11.59
N ASP A 398 10.32 25.06 11.89
CA ASP A 398 10.33 26.50 12.18
C ASP A 398 10.80 26.80 13.61
N GLU A 399 10.43 25.96 14.59
CA GLU A 399 10.87 26.10 15.99
C GLU A 399 12.35 25.71 16.18
N ALA A 400 12.82 24.69 15.48
CA ALA A 400 14.20 24.21 15.54
C ALA A 400 15.02 24.75 14.35
N PHE A 401 15.10 23.98 13.26
CA PHE A 401 15.84 24.35 12.06
C PHE A 401 15.41 23.54 10.84
N ALA A 402 15.73 24.07 9.66
CA ALA A 402 15.60 23.38 8.38
C ALA A 402 16.81 22.46 8.10
N ILE A 403 16.60 21.41 7.31
CA ILE A 403 17.60 20.36 7.05
C ILE A 403 18.96 20.88 6.56
N SER A 404 18.99 22.05 5.92
CA SER A 404 20.20 22.76 5.47
C SER A 404 21.23 23.01 6.60
N ALA A 405 20.82 22.99 7.86
CA ALA A 405 21.74 23.20 8.98
C ALA A 405 22.63 21.99 9.31
N LEU A 406 22.34 20.81 8.73
CA LEU A 406 23.09 19.57 8.98
C LEU A 406 24.43 19.53 8.21
N ASN A 407 25.42 18.88 8.79
CA ASN A 407 26.70 18.60 8.13
C ASN A 407 26.63 17.28 7.34
N ASP A 408 27.24 17.21 6.16
CA ASP A 408 27.31 15.98 5.36
C ASP A 408 28.62 15.20 5.59
N ASP A 409 28.72 14.67 6.81
CA ASP A 409 29.88 13.91 7.30
C ASP A 409 29.88 12.45 6.80
N GLU A 410 31.01 11.75 6.98
CA GLU A 410 31.20 10.37 6.50
C GLU A 410 30.68 9.31 7.48
N LEU A 411 29.62 8.60 7.08
CA LEU A 411 29.03 7.47 7.79
C LEU A 411 29.66 6.13 7.33
N PRO A 412 30.00 5.21 8.26
CA PRO A 412 30.39 3.85 7.92
C PRO A 412 29.29 3.11 7.15
N ILE A 413 29.70 2.30 6.17
CA ILE A 413 28.75 1.47 5.41
C ILE A 413 28.27 0.29 6.25
N TYR A 414 26.97 0.00 6.19
CA TYR A 414 26.36 -1.13 6.89
C TYR A 414 26.98 -2.47 6.45
N PRO A 415 27.37 -3.39 7.36
CA PRO A 415 28.07 -4.62 7.00
C PRO A 415 27.32 -5.56 6.04
N GLN A 416 25.99 -5.51 6.04
CA GLN A 416 25.14 -6.29 5.14
C GLN A 416 24.51 -5.42 4.05
N THR A 417 25.20 -4.35 3.65
CA THR A 417 24.72 -3.39 2.65
C THR A 417 24.28 -4.08 1.35
N VAL A 418 23.24 -3.51 0.73
CA VAL A 418 22.83 -3.84 -0.64
C VAL A 418 23.86 -3.39 -1.68
N LEU A 419 24.71 -2.44 -1.35
CA LEU A 419 25.67 -1.82 -2.27
C LEU A 419 26.81 -2.77 -2.61
N LYS A 420 27.04 -2.98 -3.91
CA LYS A 420 28.08 -3.88 -4.43
C LYS A 420 29.04 -3.16 -5.36
N ASP A 421 30.28 -3.63 -5.41
CA ASP A 421 31.27 -3.23 -6.39
C ASP A 421 31.00 -3.87 -7.77
N SER A 422 31.79 -3.51 -8.77
CA SER A 422 31.69 -4.06 -10.14
C SER A 422 31.97 -5.56 -10.23
N LYS A 423 32.51 -6.18 -9.18
CA LYS A 423 32.74 -7.63 -9.06
C LYS A 423 31.62 -8.34 -8.30
N GLY A 424 30.58 -7.61 -7.86
CA GLY A 424 29.45 -8.14 -7.10
C GLY A 424 29.72 -8.31 -5.60
N ASN A 425 30.85 -7.83 -5.06
CA ASN A 425 31.14 -7.89 -3.63
C ASN A 425 30.55 -6.68 -2.91
N ARG A 426 30.08 -6.86 -1.68
CA ARG A 426 29.60 -5.74 -0.86
C ARG A 426 30.71 -4.73 -0.63
N ILE A 427 30.40 -3.46 -0.83
CA ILE A 427 31.35 -2.37 -0.58
C ILE A 427 31.61 -2.19 0.92
N LYS A 428 32.75 -1.61 1.26
CA LYS A 428 33.19 -1.33 2.65
C LYS A 428 33.79 0.07 2.71
N GLY A 429 33.89 0.62 3.92
CA GLY A 429 34.47 1.95 4.15
C GLY A 429 33.44 2.91 4.70
N LYS A 430 33.61 4.20 4.36
CA LYS A 430 32.67 5.25 4.70
C LYS A 430 32.24 6.00 3.44
N LEU A 431 31.06 6.60 3.50
CA LEU A 431 30.52 7.49 2.48
C LEU A 431 29.90 8.69 3.18
N LYS A 432 29.86 9.84 2.52
CA LYS A 432 29.05 10.97 3.00
C LYS A 432 27.61 10.52 3.20
N THR A 433 26.96 10.93 4.28
CA THR A 433 25.63 10.42 4.66
C THR A 433 24.59 10.59 3.54
N LEU A 434 24.55 11.73 2.85
CA LEU A 434 23.63 11.92 1.72
C LEU A 434 23.97 11.04 0.52
N ASP A 435 25.25 10.94 0.16
CA ASP A 435 25.71 10.05 -0.92
C ASP A 435 25.37 8.59 -0.63
N TYR A 436 25.55 8.16 0.62
CA TYR A 436 25.20 6.83 1.06
C TYR A 436 23.68 6.60 0.95
N LEU A 437 22.86 7.53 1.44
CA LEU A 437 21.41 7.42 1.38
C LEU A 437 20.92 7.32 -0.07
N PHE A 438 21.41 8.16 -0.99
CA PHE A 438 20.99 8.12 -2.40
C PHE A 438 21.42 6.82 -3.08
N LYS A 439 22.68 6.40 -2.93
CA LYS A 439 23.14 5.11 -3.48
C LYS A 439 22.35 3.93 -2.93
N PHE A 440 22.07 3.94 -1.62
CA PHE A 440 21.25 2.94 -0.96
C PHE A 440 19.86 2.86 -1.58
N LEU A 441 19.18 4.00 -1.77
CA LEU A 441 17.85 4.05 -2.39
C LEU A 441 17.89 3.62 -3.87
N ASP A 442 18.92 4.02 -4.62
CA ASP A 442 19.11 3.64 -6.03
C ASP A 442 19.35 2.15 -6.25
N ALA A 443 19.81 1.43 -5.22
CA ALA A 443 20.01 -0.01 -5.29
C ALA A 443 18.71 -0.83 -5.23
N TYR A 444 17.58 -0.18 -4.95
CA TYR A 444 16.24 -0.78 -4.97
C TYR A 444 15.42 -0.27 -6.14
N ASP A 445 14.42 -1.05 -6.54
CA ASP A 445 13.43 -0.64 -7.54
C ASP A 445 12.21 -0.09 -6.81
N PHE A 446 11.89 1.19 -7.00
CA PHE A 446 10.71 1.84 -6.43
C PHE A 446 9.56 1.84 -7.43
N ALA A 447 9.43 0.75 -8.20
CA ALA A 447 8.67 0.68 -9.44
C ALA A 447 7.30 1.36 -9.36
N THR A 448 7.01 2.04 -10.45
CA THR A 448 5.75 2.69 -10.76
C THR A 448 4.78 1.60 -11.20
N ASP A 449 3.51 1.71 -10.80
CA ASP A 449 2.49 0.74 -11.15
C ASP A 449 2.30 0.70 -12.67
N GLY A 450 3.02 -0.16 -13.40
CA GLY A 450 2.79 -0.30 -14.84
C GLY A 450 3.86 -0.97 -15.70
N THR A 451 5.14 -0.93 -15.34
CA THR A 451 6.18 -1.39 -16.30
C THR A 451 6.48 -2.89 -16.19
N GLU A 452 5.75 -3.68 -16.97
CA GLU A 452 6.20 -5.04 -17.29
C GLU A 452 7.40 -4.97 -18.22
N GLY A 453 8.45 -5.74 -17.93
CA GLY A 453 9.62 -5.74 -18.79
C GLY A 453 10.63 -6.82 -18.45
N ILE A 454 11.76 -6.75 -19.15
CA ILE A 454 12.95 -7.56 -18.95
C ILE A 454 14.05 -6.60 -18.51
N GLU A 455 14.77 -6.97 -17.47
CA GLU A 455 15.84 -6.17 -16.88
C GLU A 455 17.15 -6.42 -17.64
N ASP A 456 17.73 -5.35 -18.21
CA ASP A 456 18.99 -5.39 -18.97
C ASP A 456 20.24 -5.26 -18.10
N SER A 457 20.07 -4.91 -16.82
CA SER A 457 21.18 -4.84 -15.87
C SER A 457 21.70 -6.23 -15.46
N THR A 458 22.82 -6.26 -14.74
CA THR A 458 23.48 -7.51 -14.34
C THR A 458 22.76 -8.25 -13.20
N ASP A 459 22.06 -7.50 -12.34
CA ASP A 459 21.43 -7.93 -11.11
C ASP A 459 20.00 -7.39 -11.02
N THR A 460 19.04 -8.21 -10.58
CA THR A 460 17.67 -7.78 -10.33
C THR A 460 17.60 -6.94 -9.05
N LYS A 461 17.15 -5.69 -9.18
CA LYS A 461 16.85 -4.85 -8.01
C LYS A 461 15.63 -5.39 -7.28
N THR A 462 15.65 -5.30 -5.95
CA THR A 462 14.49 -5.70 -5.15
C THR A 462 13.44 -4.59 -5.18
N LEU A 463 12.18 -4.96 -5.45
CA LEU A 463 11.06 -4.03 -5.46
C LEU A 463 10.71 -3.53 -4.04
N ILE A 464 10.56 -2.22 -3.90
CA ILE A 464 10.06 -1.53 -2.69
C ILE A 464 8.81 -0.74 -3.10
N ASN A 465 7.65 -1.28 -2.77
CA ASN A 465 6.36 -0.66 -3.10
C ASN A 465 5.79 0.18 -1.94
N ALA A 466 4.65 0.82 -2.18
CA ALA A 466 3.98 1.69 -1.21
C ALA A 466 3.60 0.96 0.10
N SER A 467 3.13 -0.29 0.00
CA SER A 467 2.76 -1.09 1.17
C SER A 467 3.96 -1.41 2.06
N VAL A 468 5.10 -1.78 1.47
CA VAL A 468 6.37 -2.03 2.20
C VAL A 468 6.86 -0.75 2.90
N LEU A 469 6.79 0.41 2.25
CA LEU A 469 7.16 1.68 2.88
C LEU A 469 6.28 2.01 4.08
N GLY A 470 4.96 1.86 3.95
CA GLY A 470 4.05 2.04 5.07
C GLY A 470 4.39 1.13 6.26
N LEU A 471 4.72 -0.14 6.01
CA LEU A 471 5.17 -1.09 7.04
C LEU A 471 6.50 -0.69 7.70
N ILE A 472 7.44 -0.15 6.93
CA ILE A 472 8.72 0.34 7.44
C ILE A 472 8.49 1.51 8.39
N PHE A 473 7.68 2.48 7.99
CA PHE A 473 7.40 3.65 8.82
C PHE A 473 6.63 3.29 10.08
N GLU A 474 5.65 2.39 9.98
CA GLU A 474 4.93 1.84 11.14
C GLU A 474 5.91 1.30 12.19
N LYS A 475 6.88 0.50 11.73
CA LYS A 475 7.89 -0.07 12.62
C LYS A 475 8.82 0.96 13.22
N ILE A 476 9.26 1.93 12.41
CA ILE A 476 10.12 3.02 12.89
C ILE A 476 9.38 3.85 13.96
N ASN A 477 8.09 4.09 13.76
CA ASN A 477 7.21 4.79 14.71
C ASN A 477 6.85 3.98 15.94
N GLY A 478 7.02 2.65 15.94
CA GLY A 478 6.79 1.77 17.09
C GLY A 478 7.76 1.97 18.26
N TYR A 479 8.50 3.07 18.29
CA TYR A 479 9.33 3.51 19.41
C TYR A 479 8.49 3.57 20.70
N LYS A 480 8.91 2.84 21.73
CA LYS A 480 8.29 2.65 23.07
C LYS A 480 6.99 1.82 23.19
N GLU A 481 6.05 1.84 22.24
CA GLU A 481 4.72 1.21 22.47
C GLU A 481 4.50 -0.14 21.77
N GLY A 482 5.24 -0.42 20.69
CA GLY A 482 5.03 -1.59 19.84
C GLY A 482 3.71 -1.48 19.06
N SER A 483 3.80 -1.21 17.76
CA SER A 483 2.63 -1.13 16.88
C SER A 483 2.11 -2.54 16.53
N PHE A 484 0.82 -2.79 16.74
CA PHE A 484 0.17 -4.01 16.26
C PHE A 484 -0.29 -3.81 14.81
N TYR A 485 0.32 -4.57 13.91
CA TYR A 485 0.02 -4.54 12.48
C TYR A 485 -1.25 -5.36 12.18
N THR A 486 -2.17 -4.79 11.41
CA THR A 486 -3.29 -5.54 10.82
C THR A 486 -2.86 -6.08 9.46
N PRO A 487 -2.76 -7.41 9.28
CA PRO A 487 -2.43 -8.01 7.98
C PRO A 487 -3.32 -7.50 6.84
N ALA A 488 -2.71 -7.23 5.68
CA ALA A 488 -3.39 -6.70 4.51
C ALA A 488 -4.59 -7.55 4.05
N TYR A 489 -4.52 -8.88 4.19
CA TYR A 489 -5.67 -9.75 3.86
C TYR A 489 -6.88 -9.48 4.76
N ILE A 490 -6.67 -9.07 6.01
CA ILE A 490 -7.73 -8.72 6.96
C ILE A 490 -8.35 -7.38 6.55
N THR A 491 -7.53 -6.34 6.33
CA THR A 491 -8.04 -5.00 5.96
C THR A 491 -8.78 -5.04 4.64
N MET A 492 -8.26 -5.77 3.64
CA MET A 492 -8.91 -5.97 2.34
C MET A 492 -10.24 -6.71 2.49
N TYR A 493 -10.27 -7.83 3.24
CA TYR A 493 -11.50 -8.59 3.47
C TYR A 493 -12.57 -7.75 4.20
N MET A 494 -12.18 -7.07 5.27
CA MET A 494 -13.10 -6.22 6.05
C MET A 494 -13.63 -5.04 5.23
N SER A 495 -12.78 -4.41 4.42
CA SER A 495 -13.18 -3.31 3.54
C SER A 495 -14.15 -3.80 2.47
N LYS A 496 -13.84 -4.93 1.82
CA LYS A 496 -14.70 -5.54 0.80
C LYS A 496 -16.09 -5.89 1.33
N GLU A 497 -16.17 -6.63 2.43
CA GLU A 497 -17.44 -7.07 3.00
C GLU A 497 -18.28 -5.90 3.51
N THR A 498 -17.65 -4.92 4.15
CA THR A 498 -18.35 -3.77 4.74
C THR A 498 -18.83 -2.79 3.66
N LEU A 499 -17.95 -2.40 2.74
CA LEU A 499 -18.25 -1.34 1.78
C LEU A 499 -19.24 -1.78 0.71
N ARG A 500 -19.17 -3.03 0.24
CA ARG A 500 -20.17 -3.55 -0.71
C ARG A 500 -21.57 -3.54 -0.10
N ARG A 501 -21.71 -3.92 1.17
CA ARG A 501 -22.99 -3.86 1.89
C ARG A 501 -23.48 -2.42 2.09
N ALA A 502 -22.58 -1.51 2.48
CA ALA A 502 -22.92 -0.10 2.64
C ALA A 502 -23.39 0.55 1.34
N VAL A 503 -22.72 0.24 0.22
CA VAL A 503 -23.12 0.71 -1.12
C VAL A 503 -24.48 0.13 -1.50
N VAL A 504 -24.70 -1.18 -1.34
CA VAL A 504 -26.01 -1.81 -1.59
C VAL A 504 -27.12 -1.13 -0.78
N GLN A 505 -26.89 -0.89 0.50
CA GLN A 505 -27.86 -0.21 1.36
C GLN A 505 -28.17 1.22 0.86
N LYS A 506 -27.16 2.00 0.48
CA LYS A 506 -27.37 3.36 -0.07
C LYS A 506 -28.21 3.34 -1.35
N PHE A 507 -27.94 2.41 -2.26
CA PHE A 507 -28.74 2.27 -3.49
C PHE A 507 -30.16 1.76 -3.20
N LYS A 508 -30.33 0.88 -2.21
CA LYS A 508 -31.65 0.43 -1.76
C LYS A 508 -32.50 1.60 -1.26
N GLU A 509 -31.90 2.50 -0.48
CA GLU A 509 -32.56 3.67 0.10
C GLU A 509 -32.87 4.76 -0.93
N GLN A 510 -31.98 5.00 -1.90
CA GLN A 510 -32.03 6.17 -2.79
C GLN A 510 -32.49 5.87 -4.22
N GLU A 511 -32.30 4.65 -4.73
CA GLU A 511 -32.51 4.32 -6.14
C GLU A 511 -33.61 3.27 -6.34
N ASN A 512 -33.55 2.14 -5.64
CA ASN A 512 -34.53 1.05 -5.77
C ASN A 512 -34.55 0.12 -4.56
N GLY A 513 -35.69 0.07 -3.85
CA GLY A 513 -35.90 -0.75 -2.67
C GLY A 513 -35.83 -2.28 -2.88
N GLN A 514 -35.76 -2.76 -4.13
CA GLN A 514 -35.61 -4.18 -4.47
C GLN A 514 -34.16 -4.67 -4.54
N ILE A 515 -33.17 -3.79 -4.33
CA ILE A 515 -31.76 -4.16 -4.34
C ILE A 515 -31.40 -4.76 -2.98
N ASP A 516 -31.10 -6.07 -2.93
CA ASP A 516 -30.75 -6.77 -1.68
C ASP A 516 -29.31 -7.28 -1.66
N THR A 517 -28.74 -7.63 -2.81
CA THR A 517 -27.36 -8.11 -2.96
C THR A 517 -26.52 -7.21 -3.85
N PHE A 518 -25.20 -7.40 -3.82
CA PHE A 518 -24.29 -6.67 -4.72
C PHE A 518 -24.50 -7.10 -6.18
N GLU A 519 -24.83 -8.36 -6.42
CA GLU A 519 -25.19 -8.90 -7.73
C GLU A 519 -26.48 -8.26 -8.28
N ASP A 520 -27.49 -8.03 -7.43
CA ASP A 520 -28.70 -7.29 -7.81
C ASP A 520 -28.35 -5.85 -8.21
N LEU A 521 -27.46 -5.21 -7.45
CA LEU A 521 -27.00 -3.86 -7.75
C LEU A 521 -26.23 -3.80 -9.07
N GLN A 522 -25.36 -4.77 -9.36
CA GLN A 522 -24.69 -4.90 -10.66
C GLN A 522 -25.70 -5.09 -11.79
N ALA A 523 -26.70 -5.95 -11.60
CA ALA A 523 -27.75 -6.17 -12.60
C ALA A 523 -28.62 -4.93 -12.80
N TYR A 524 -28.87 -4.16 -11.74
CA TYR A 524 -29.62 -2.90 -11.79
C TYR A 524 -28.85 -1.83 -12.56
N THR A 525 -27.61 -1.54 -12.18
CA THR A 525 -26.77 -0.49 -12.80
C THR A 525 -26.54 -0.75 -14.29
N ARG A 526 -26.33 -2.02 -14.70
CA ARG A 526 -26.17 -2.41 -16.12
C ARG A 526 -27.38 -2.11 -17.01
N LYS A 527 -28.57 -1.87 -16.45
CA LYS A 527 -29.76 -1.47 -17.22
C LYS A 527 -29.69 0.00 -17.66
N PHE A 528 -28.81 0.79 -17.07
CA PHE A 528 -28.66 2.22 -17.34
C PHE A 528 -27.31 2.48 -18.04
N PHE A 529 -27.35 3.29 -19.09
CA PHE A 529 -26.17 3.62 -19.90
C PHE A 529 -26.09 5.11 -20.23
N LYS A 530 -27.06 5.91 -19.76
CA LYS A 530 -27.06 7.36 -19.96
C LYS A 530 -26.08 8.02 -18.99
N LYS A 531 -25.38 9.05 -19.46
CA LYS A 531 -24.37 9.76 -18.67
C LYS A 531 -24.92 10.30 -17.35
N GLU A 532 -26.16 10.78 -17.37
CA GLU A 532 -26.83 11.34 -16.20
C GLU A 532 -27.09 10.28 -15.12
N ASP A 533 -27.46 9.07 -15.52
CA ASP A 533 -27.66 7.95 -14.58
C ASP A 533 -26.34 7.50 -13.97
N LEU A 534 -25.27 7.36 -14.78
CA LEU A 534 -23.94 6.98 -14.29
C LEU A 534 -23.38 8.03 -13.33
N GLN A 535 -23.55 9.32 -13.64
CA GLN A 535 -23.16 10.41 -12.74
C GLN A 535 -23.97 10.41 -11.44
N ARG A 536 -25.29 10.15 -11.50
CA ARG A 536 -26.14 10.02 -10.31
C ARG A 536 -25.62 8.88 -9.42
N PHE A 537 -25.40 7.70 -9.99
CA PHE A 537 -24.90 6.54 -9.26
C PHE A 537 -23.50 6.75 -8.68
N ASN A 538 -22.59 7.38 -9.44
CA ASN A 538 -21.26 7.73 -8.94
C ASN A 538 -21.35 8.67 -7.72
N LYS A 539 -22.24 9.67 -7.77
CA LYS A 539 -22.53 10.55 -6.63
C LYS A 539 -23.10 9.80 -5.42
N THR A 540 -23.96 8.81 -5.62
CA THR A 540 -24.49 7.95 -4.55
C THR A 540 -23.37 7.23 -3.79
N VAL A 541 -22.36 6.71 -4.50
CA VAL A 541 -21.17 6.13 -3.86
C VAL A 541 -20.32 7.21 -3.17
N ASN A 542 -20.12 8.37 -3.79
CA ASN A 542 -19.35 9.49 -3.20
C ASN A 542 -20.00 10.13 -1.96
N ALA A 543 -21.26 9.85 -1.70
CA ALA A 543 -21.95 10.31 -0.50
C ALA A 543 -21.56 9.51 0.75
N LEU A 544 -20.90 8.36 0.60
CA LEU A 544 -20.43 7.55 1.73
C LEU A 544 -19.37 8.31 2.55
N LYS A 545 -19.44 8.14 3.87
CA LYS A 545 -18.47 8.65 4.84
C LYS A 545 -17.91 7.46 5.61
N ILE A 546 -16.61 7.26 5.53
CA ILE A 546 -15.86 6.16 6.14
C ILE A 546 -14.92 6.77 7.16
N VAL A 547 -15.00 6.28 8.39
CA VAL A 547 -14.27 6.82 9.53
C VAL A 547 -13.42 5.71 10.15
N ASP A 548 -12.13 5.99 10.31
CA ASP A 548 -11.24 5.20 11.14
C ASP A 548 -10.82 6.01 12.40
N PRO A 549 -11.36 5.70 13.59
CA PRO A 549 -11.14 6.49 14.80
C PRO A 549 -9.80 6.20 15.49
N ALA A 550 -9.02 5.21 15.01
CA ALA A 550 -7.69 4.87 15.51
C ALA A 550 -6.82 4.48 14.31
N VAL A 551 -6.67 5.44 13.39
CA VAL A 551 -6.25 5.20 12.01
C VAL A 551 -4.84 4.62 11.88
N GLY A 552 -3.99 4.82 12.89
CA GLY A 552 -2.61 4.38 12.85
C GLY A 552 -1.93 4.89 11.59
N SER A 553 -1.35 3.97 10.84
CA SER A 553 -0.68 4.25 9.56
C SER A 553 -1.59 4.42 8.36
N GLY A 554 -2.91 4.31 8.52
CA GLY A 554 -3.87 4.48 7.43
C GLY A 554 -4.08 3.26 6.54
N HIS A 555 -3.70 2.06 6.98
CA HIS A 555 -3.85 0.84 6.17
C HIS A 555 -5.32 0.58 5.78
N PHE A 556 -6.26 0.68 6.74
CA PHE A 556 -7.69 0.53 6.47
C PHE A 556 -8.23 1.59 5.49
N LEU A 557 -7.77 2.84 5.58
CA LEU A 557 -8.22 3.89 4.66
C LEU A 557 -7.75 3.65 3.23
N VAL A 558 -6.54 3.11 3.03
CA VAL A 558 -6.07 2.72 1.70
C VAL A 558 -6.83 1.50 1.18
N SER A 559 -7.07 0.48 2.00
CA SER A 559 -7.91 -0.66 1.61
C SER A 559 -9.32 -0.22 1.21
N ALA A 560 -9.92 0.71 1.96
CA ALA A 560 -11.22 1.29 1.68
C ALA A 560 -11.24 2.10 0.38
N LEU A 561 -10.21 2.94 0.15
CA LEU A 561 -10.03 3.68 -1.10
C LEU A 561 -10.00 2.72 -2.29
N ASN A 562 -9.17 1.68 -2.21
CA ASN A 562 -8.99 0.71 -3.28
C ASN A 562 -10.28 -0.05 -3.56
N GLU A 563 -10.99 -0.51 -2.53
CA GLU A 563 -12.27 -1.20 -2.69
C GLU A 563 -13.36 -0.30 -3.28
N LEU A 564 -13.43 0.99 -2.90
CA LEU A 564 -14.39 1.92 -3.52
C LEU A 564 -14.14 2.11 -5.02
N ILE A 565 -12.88 2.22 -5.43
CA ILE A 565 -12.51 2.27 -6.86
C ILE A 565 -12.93 0.97 -7.57
N SER A 566 -12.67 -0.18 -6.96
CA SER A 566 -13.08 -1.50 -7.47
C SER A 566 -14.60 -1.63 -7.60
N ILE A 567 -15.37 -1.21 -6.59
CA ILE A 567 -16.84 -1.20 -6.61
C ILE A 567 -17.35 -0.33 -7.77
N LYS A 568 -16.81 0.87 -7.94
CA LYS A 568 -17.23 1.76 -9.04
C LYS A 568 -16.95 1.14 -10.41
N ASN A 569 -15.83 0.46 -10.57
CA ASN A 569 -15.50 -0.27 -11.78
C ASN A 569 -16.47 -1.45 -12.02
N ASP A 570 -16.73 -2.26 -10.99
CA ASP A 570 -17.65 -3.41 -11.02
C ASP A 570 -19.09 -3.02 -11.38
N LEU A 571 -19.51 -1.82 -10.98
CA LEU A 571 -20.82 -1.24 -11.27
C LEU A 571 -20.87 -0.49 -12.62
N GLY A 572 -19.74 -0.30 -13.29
CA GLY A 572 -19.65 0.48 -14.54
C GLY A 572 -19.90 1.98 -14.36
N ILE A 573 -19.68 2.51 -13.16
CA ILE A 573 -19.91 3.92 -12.79
C ILE A 573 -18.61 4.67 -12.47
N LEU A 574 -17.45 4.02 -12.61
CA LEU A 574 -16.16 4.70 -12.69
C LEU A 574 -16.07 5.37 -14.06
N ILE A 575 -16.41 6.66 -14.12
CA ILE A 575 -16.60 7.40 -15.36
C ILE A 575 -15.49 8.44 -15.57
N ASP A 576 -15.12 8.64 -16.83
CA ASP A 576 -14.17 9.68 -17.22
C ASP A 576 -14.78 11.08 -17.27
N THR A 577 -13.99 12.07 -17.70
CA THR A 577 -14.46 13.47 -17.81
C THR A 577 -15.58 13.66 -18.83
N GLU A 578 -15.76 12.74 -19.77
CA GLU A 578 -16.88 12.76 -20.72
C GLU A 578 -18.12 12.05 -20.16
N GLY A 579 -18.05 11.46 -18.96
CA GLY A 579 -19.13 10.71 -18.34
C GLY A 579 -19.29 9.30 -18.89
N LEU A 580 -18.25 8.74 -19.52
CA LEU A 580 -18.26 7.39 -20.06
C LEU A 580 -17.56 6.41 -19.11
N PRO A 581 -18.05 5.15 -18.97
CA PRO A 581 -17.39 4.15 -18.15
C PRO A 581 -15.98 3.84 -18.63
N LEU A 582 -15.06 3.78 -17.67
CA LEU A 582 -13.66 3.47 -17.92
C LEU A 582 -13.51 2.08 -18.54
N GLN A 583 -12.73 2.01 -19.62
CA GLN A 583 -12.53 0.79 -20.39
C GLN A 583 -11.35 -0.05 -19.87
N SER A 584 -11.27 -0.25 -18.56
CA SER A 584 -10.20 -0.98 -17.88
C SER A 584 -10.74 -2.03 -16.92
N GLU A 585 -9.93 -3.03 -16.62
CA GLU A 585 -10.18 -3.94 -15.50
C GLU A 585 -9.33 -3.56 -14.31
N ILE A 586 -9.98 -3.42 -13.15
CA ILE A 586 -9.33 -3.13 -11.88
C ILE A 586 -9.35 -4.39 -11.03
N LEU A 587 -8.18 -4.76 -10.51
CA LEU A 587 -7.99 -5.88 -9.59
C LEU A 587 -7.31 -5.37 -8.33
N ILE A 588 -7.71 -5.91 -7.18
CA ILE A 588 -7.00 -5.68 -5.92
C ILE A 588 -6.28 -6.97 -5.55
N GLU A 589 -4.97 -6.89 -5.38
CA GLU A 589 -4.15 -7.98 -4.86
C GLU A 589 -3.16 -7.40 -3.84
N ASN A 590 -3.07 -8.03 -2.67
CA ASN A 590 -2.18 -7.59 -1.60
C ASN A 590 -2.33 -6.11 -1.22
N ASP A 591 -3.57 -5.62 -1.19
CA ASP A 591 -3.92 -4.22 -0.89
C ASP A 591 -3.42 -3.18 -1.91
N GLU A 592 -3.03 -3.62 -3.11
CA GLU A 592 -2.69 -2.74 -4.22
C GLU A 592 -3.69 -2.84 -5.35
N LEU A 593 -4.02 -1.70 -5.96
CA LEU A 593 -4.77 -1.64 -7.20
C LEU A 593 -3.88 -1.96 -8.40
N TYR A 594 -4.36 -2.86 -9.25
CA TYR A 594 -3.78 -3.18 -10.54
C TYR A 594 -4.78 -2.85 -11.63
N ILE A 595 -4.38 -1.95 -12.52
CA ILE A 595 -5.19 -1.54 -13.65
C ILE A 595 -4.67 -2.26 -14.89
N THR A 596 -5.57 -2.91 -15.61
CA THR A 596 -5.25 -3.59 -16.86
C THR A 596 -6.14 -3.13 -18.00
N ASP A 597 -5.58 -3.12 -19.20
CA ASP A 597 -6.36 -2.93 -20.42
C ASP A 597 -7.25 -4.16 -20.72
N LYS A 598 -8.08 -4.08 -21.77
CA LYS A 598 -8.94 -5.19 -22.20
C LYS A 598 -8.16 -6.44 -22.59
N LEU A 599 -6.90 -6.31 -23.02
CA LEU A 599 -6.02 -7.42 -23.39
C LEU A 599 -5.37 -8.05 -22.16
N GLY A 600 -5.49 -7.40 -21.01
CA GLY A 600 -4.93 -7.78 -19.74
C GLY A 600 -3.50 -7.30 -19.55
N HIS A 601 -2.99 -6.31 -20.29
CA HIS A 601 -1.70 -5.64 -20.02
C HIS A 601 -1.84 -4.71 -18.82
N LEU A 602 -0.82 -4.64 -17.95
CA LEU A 602 -0.78 -3.60 -16.93
C LEU A 602 -0.74 -2.25 -17.63
N LEU A 603 -1.50 -1.29 -17.11
CA LEU A 603 -1.53 0.04 -17.67
C LEU A 603 -0.15 0.69 -17.49
N ASP A 604 0.50 1.01 -18.61
CA ASP A 604 1.72 1.80 -18.63
C ASP A 604 1.36 3.23 -19.05
N TYR A 605 1.39 4.18 -18.11
CA TYR A 605 1.01 5.56 -18.41
C TYR A 605 2.09 6.25 -19.25
N LYS A 606 1.70 6.64 -20.46
CA LYS A 606 2.50 7.48 -21.35
C LYS A 606 1.81 8.82 -21.53
N PRO A 607 2.43 9.96 -21.18
CA PRO A 607 1.80 11.27 -21.27
C PRO A 607 1.26 11.60 -22.67
N GLU A 608 1.92 11.12 -23.73
CA GLU A 608 1.52 11.36 -25.11
C GLU A 608 0.35 10.45 -25.58
N ASN A 609 0.06 9.36 -24.87
CA ASN A 609 -1.01 8.44 -25.21
C ASN A 609 -2.32 8.86 -24.52
N LYS A 610 -3.28 9.33 -25.33
CA LYS A 610 -4.59 9.83 -24.88
C LYS A 610 -5.40 8.81 -24.08
N GLU A 611 -5.36 7.53 -24.45
CA GLU A 611 -6.12 6.48 -23.76
C GLU A 611 -5.59 6.28 -22.34
N THR A 612 -4.27 6.09 -22.21
CA THR A 612 -3.64 5.90 -20.90
C THR A 612 -3.71 7.17 -20.06
N ALA A 613 -3.62 8.36 -20.68
CA ALA A 613 -3.78 9.63 -19.99
C ALA A 613 -5.19 9.83 -19.45
N ASN A 614 -6.24 9.46 -20.21
CA ASN A 614 -7.62 9.52 -19.73
C ASN A 614 -7.83 8.59 -18.52
N ILE A 615 -7.30 7.37 -18.59
CA ILE A 615 -7.38 6.40 -17.48
C ILE A 615 -6.68 6.93 -16.25
N GLN A 616 -5.44 7.41 -16.41
CA GLN A 616 -4.64 7.97 -15.32
C GLN A 616 -5.34 9.17 -14.67
N LYS A 617 -5.83 10.12 -15.47
CA LYS A 617 -6.59 11.30 -15.02
C LYS A 617 -7.88 10.92 -14.29
N THR A 618 -8.64 9.97 -14.82
CA THR A 618 -9.90 9.51 -14.20
C THR A 618 -9.65 8.89 -12.83
N LEU A 619 -8.64 8.01 -12.73
CA LEU A 619 -8.27 7.37 -11.48
C LEU A 619 -7.77 8.39 -10.45
N PHE A 620 -6.95 9.36 -10.87
CA PHE A 620 -6.47 10.42 -9.99
C PHE A 620 -7.62 11.22 -9.39
N HIS A 621 -8.54 11.73 -10.23
CA HIS A 621 -9.64 12.56 -9.76
C HIS A 621 -10.62 11.79 -8.89
N GLU A 622 -10.91 10.54 -9.23
CA GLU A 622 -11.78 9.72 -8.40
C GLU A 622 -11.13 9.43 -7.04
N LYS A 623 -9.84 9.04 -7.01
CA LYS A 623 -9.12 8.84 -5.76
C LYS A 623 -9.06 10.13 -4.93
N GLN A 624 -8.73 11.26 -5.56
CA GLN A 624 -8.72 12.57 -4.92
C GLN A 624 -10.07 12.87 -4.27
N ASN A 625 -11.15 12.74 -5.02
CA ASN A 625 -12.50 13.01 -4.53
C ASN A 625 -12.90 12.10 -3.36
N LEU A 626 -12.57 10.80 -3.43
CA LEU A 626 -12.81 9.86 -2.33
C LEU A 626 -11.97 10.22 -1.09
N ILE A 627 -10.69 10.56 -1.25
CA ILE A 627 -9.83 10.98 -0.14
C ILE A 627 -10.35 12.26 0.51
N GLU A 628 -10.75 13.26 -0.28
CA GLU A 628 -11.18 14.57 0.19
C GLU A 628 -12.59 14.56 0.82
N ASN A 629 -13.47 13.65 0.37
CA ASN A 629 -14.88 13.69 0.73
C ASN A 629 -15.39 12.45 1.45
N CYS A 630 -14.77 11.28 1.29
CA CYS A 630 -15.27 10.03 1.82
C CYS A 630 -14.45 9.47 2.98
N LEU A 631 -13.15 9.72 3.04
CA LEU A 631 -12.24 9.08 3.99
C LEU A 631 -11.85 10.04 5.12
N PHE A 632 -12.02 9.59 6.36
CA PHE A 632 -11.71 10.35 7.58
C PHE A 632 -10.95 9.47 8.57
N GLY A 633 -9.95 10.04 9.23
CA GLY A 633 -9.07 9.29 10.13
C GLY A 633 -8.62 10.11 11.34
N VAL A 634 -8.57 9.48 12.51
CA VAL A 634 -8.09 10.10 13.76
C VAL A 634 -7.11 9.18 14.44
N ASP A 635 -6.00 9.71 14.93
CA ASP A 635 -5.08 8.99 15.81
C ASP A 635 -4.52 9.91 16.89
N ILE A 636 -4.28 9.38 18.08
CA ILE A 636 -3.70 10.14 19.18
C ILE A 636 -2.23 10.46 18.94
N ASN A 637 -1.52 9.61 18.19
CA ASN A 637 -0.11 9.78 17.87
C ASN A 637 0.05 10.64 16.60
N PRO A 638 0.67 11.82 16.67
CA PRO A 638 0.89 12.69 15.51
C PRO A 638 1.74 12.03 14.42
N ASN A 639 2.65 11.13 14.79
CA ASN A 639 3.48 10.43 13.80
C ASN A 639 2.68 9.38 13.01
N SER A 640 1.71 8.71 13.64
CA SER A 640 0.75 7.83 12.95
C SER A 640 -0.03 8.61 11.89
N VAL A 641 -0.57 9.77 12.26
CA VAL A 641 -1.29 10.68 11.34
C VAL A 641 -0.41 11.08 10.15
N LYS A 642 0.86 11.44 10.38
CA LYS A 642 1.81 11.77 9.30
C LYS A 642 2.04 10.59 8.35
N ILE A 643 2.19 9.37 8.87
CA ILE A 643 2.30 8.16 8.02
C ILE A 643 1.03 7.96 7.21
N CYS A 644 -0.14 8.06 7.84
CA CYS A 644 -1.42 7.89 7.14
C CYS A 644 -1.55 8.88 5.97
N ARG A 645 -1.23 10.16 6.19
CA ARG A 645 -1.22 11.19 5.14
C ARG A 645 -0.22 10.84 4.03
N LEU A 646 1.01 10.43 4.38
CA LEU A 646 2.02 9.99 3.42
C LEU A 646 1.53 8.80 2.58
N ARG A 647 0.91 7.81 3.22
CA ARG A 647 0.39 6.61 2.55
C ARG A 647 -0.70 6.96 1.54
N LEU A 648 -1.62 7.86 1.89
CA LEU A 648 -2.65 8.37 0.97
C LEU A 648 -2.06 9.20 -0.17
N TRP A 649 -1.05 10.05 0.09
CA TRP A 649 -0.34 10.77 -0.97
C TRP A 649 0.38 9.83 -1.93
N ILE A 650 1.05 8.79 -1.42
CA ILE A 650 1.70 7.78 -2.26
C ILE A 650 0.64 7.07 -3.13
N GLU A 651 -0.52 6.74 -2.56
CA GLU A 651 -1.58 6.07 -3.30
C GLU A 651 -2.18 6.94 -4.41
N LEU A 652 -2.21 8.26 -4.21
CA LEU A 652 -2.64 9.22 -5.23
C LEU A 652 -1.55 9.48 -6.27
N LEU A 653 -0.29 9.60 -5.82
CA LEU A 653 0.89 9.81 -6.65
C LEU A 653 1.01 8.72 -7.73
N LYS A 654 0.66 7.46 -7.43
CA LYS A 654 0.58 6.36 -8.41
C LYS A 654 -0.22 6.71 -9.67
N ASN A 655 -1.25 7.54 -9.52
CA ASN A 655 -2.10 7.98 -10.63
C ASN A 655 -1.84 9.44 -11.05
N ALA A 656 -0.73 10.06 -10.65
CA ALA A 656 -0.37 11.40 -11.11
C ALA A 656 -0.27 11.44 -12.65
N TYR A 657 -0.65 12.56 -13.25
CA TYR A 657 -0.73 12.72 -14.69
C TYR A 657 -0.29 14.12 -15.12
N TYR A 658 0.13 14.25 -16.38
CA TYR A 658 0.43 15.54 -17.00
C TYR A 658 -0.84 16.23 -17.52
N THR A 659 -1.04 17.48 -17.11
CA THR A 659 -2.11 18.35 -17.61
C THR A 659 -1.83 18.79 -19.05
N GLU A 660 -2.80 19.46 -19.67
CA GLU A 660 -2.66 20.03 -21.02
C GLU A 660 -1.49 21.04 -21.11
N ASP A 661 -1.19 21.73 -20.01
CA ASP A 661 -0.06 22.67 -19.88
C ASP A 661 1.29 21.98 -19.65
N LYS A 662 1.35 20.64 -19.81
CA LYS A 662 2.54 19.81 -19.56
C LYS A 662 3.11 19.94 -18.15
N GLN A 663 2.25 20.23 -17.19
CA GLN A 663 2.59 20.22 -15.76
C GLN A 663 2.08 18.94 -15.11
N LEU A 664 2.84 18.38 -14.17
CA LEU A 664 2.34 17.27 -13.37
C LEU A 664 1.23 17.80 -12.45
N GLN A 665 0.12 17.07 -12.39
CA GLN A 665 -1.02 17.41 -11.54
C GLN A 665 -0.60 17.51 -10.07
N THR A 666 -1.07 18.56 -9.39
CA THR A 666 -0.80 18.80 -7.97
C THR A 666 -1.56 17.84 -7.07
N LEU A 667 -1.00 17.56 -5.89
CA LEU A 667 -1.61 16.75 -4.86
C LEU A 667 -2.50 17.61 -3.95
N PRO A 668 -3.61 17.05 -3.41
CA PRO A 668 -4.53 17.76 -2.56
C PRO A 668 -4.03 17.89 -1.11
N ASN A 669 -4.67 18.78 -0.36
CA ASN A 669 -4.44 18.96 1.07
C ASN A 669 -5.24 17.92 1.88
N ILE A 670 -4.65 16.73 2.05
CA ILE A 670 -5.27 15.57 2.74
C ILE A 670 -5.33 15.78 4.27
N ASP A 671 -4.52 16.69 4.79
CA ASP A 671 -4.34 16.94 6.22
C ASP A 671 -5.61 17.36 6.97
N ILE A 672 -6.63 17.84 6.24
CA ILE A 672 -7.89 18.26 6.85
C ILE A 672 -8.85 17.12 7.17
N ASN A 673 -8.66 15.91 6.61
CA ASN A 673 -9.52 14.76 6.93
C ASN A 673 -8.84 13.75 7.88
N ILE A 674 -7.51 13.78 7.95
CA ILE A 674 -6.71 12.91 8.82
C ILE A 674 -6.10 13.77 9.93
N LYS A 675 -6.55 13.59 11.18
CA LYS A 675 -6.26 14.52 12.28
C LYS A 675 -5.67 13.82 13.49
N THR A 676 -4.91 14.59 14.27
CA THR A 676 -4.41 14.14 15.57
C THR A 676 -5.45 14.46 16.64
N GLY A 677 -5.78 13.48 17.49
CA GLY A 677 -6.74 13.66 18.56
C GLY A 677 -7.14 12.35 19.23
N ASN A 678 -7.78 12.47 20.38
CA ASN A 678 -8.37 11.39 21.13
C ASN A 678 -9.83 11.23 20.70
N SER A 679 -10.09 10.23 19.87
CA SER A 679 -11.40 9.91 19.30
C SER A 679 -12.46 9.47 20.31
N LEU A 680 -12.07 9.14 21.55
CA LEU A 680 -12.97 8.67 22.61
C LEU A 680 -13.52 9.80 23.48
N ILE A 681 -12.94 11.01 23.40
CA ILE A 681 -13.33 12.14 24.25
C ILE A 681 -14.00 13.19 23.36
N SER A 682 -15.23 13.55 23.72
CA SER A 682 -16.04 14.59 23.06
C SER A 682 -16.53 15.56 24.12
N ARG A 683 -16.34 16.85 23.90
CA ARG A 683 -16.77 17.95 24.78
C ARG A 683 -18.25 18.27 24.61
N PHE A 684 -18.78 18.02 23.41
CA PHE A 684 -20.19 18.25 23.09
C PHE A 684 -20.91 16.92 22.91
N ASP A 685 -22.16 16.84 23.33
CA ASP A 685 -23.00 15.68 23.07
C ASP A 685 -23.34 15.57 21.58
N LEU A 686 -23.61 14.36 21.11
CA LEU A 686 -23.95 14.13 19.70
C LEU A 686 -25.22 14.86 19.24
N GLN A 687 -26.09 15.22 20.19
CA GLN A 687 -27.40 15.86 19.95
C GLN A 687 -27.40 17.39 20.13
N ASP A 688 -26.34 18.00 20.67
CA ASP A 688 -26.30 19.44 20.92
C ASP A 688 -26.43 20.26 19.63
N GLU A 689 -26.91 21.51 19.64
CA GLU A 689 -26.83 22.32 18.42
C GLU A 689 -25.43 22.92 18.29
N LEU A 690 -24.74 22.70 17.17
CA LEU A 690 -23.39 23.26 16.91
C LEU A 690 -23.35 24.79 17.03
N LYS A 691 -24.49 25.47 16.85
CA LYS A 691 -24.64 26.91 17.04
C LYS A 691 -24.44 27.35 18.48
N ASP A 692 -24.73 26.49 19.45
CA ASP A 692 -24.59 26.80 20.88
C ASP A 692 -23.12 26.85 21.30
N ALA A 693 -22.24 26.11 20.62
CA ALA A 693 -20.79 26.20 20.82
C ALA A 693 -20.19 27.57 20.38
N PHE A 694 -20.94 28.36 19.58
CA PHE A 694 -20.57 29.71 19.15
C PHE A 694 -21.24 30.82 19.96
N LYS A 695 -22.10 30.50 20.95
CA LYS A 695 -22.81 31.52 21.76
C LYS A 695 -21.94 31.95 22.95
N GLY A 696 -21.61 33.25 23.02
CA GLY A 696 -21.03 33.89 24.21
C GLY A 696 -19.58 34.38 24.10
N LYS A 697 -18.92 34.25 22.95
CA LYS A 697 -17.62 34.88 22.65
C LYS A 697 -17.80 35.89 21.50
N GLU A 698 -16.93 36.89 21.39
CA GLU A 698 -16.85 37.74 20.19
C GLU A 698 -16.32 36.89 19.02
N VAL A 699 -17.18 36.05 18.44
CA VAL A 699 -16.77 35.17 17.34
C VAL A 699 -16.77 35.97 16.04
N LYS A 700 -15.58 36.16 15.48
CA LYS A 700 -15.37 36.87 14.22
C LYS A 700 -15.91 36.10 12.99
N TYR A 701 -16.04 34.78 13.08
CA TYR A 701 -16.47 33.91 11.98
C TYR A 701 -17.58 32.92 12.41
N THR A 702 -18.53 32.69 11.51
CA THR A 702 -19.65 31.76 11.64
C THR A 702 -19.26 30.33 11.27
N PHE A 703 -20.07 29.35 11.68
CA PHE A 703 -19.90 27.95 11.28
C PHE A 703 -19.98 27.73 9.75
N THR A 704 -20.80 28.53 9.05
CA THR A 704 -20.88 28.48 7.59
C THR A 704 -19.58 28.98 6.96
N GLU A 705 -18.98 30.05 7.49
CA GLU A 705 -17.68 30.55 7.04
C GLU A 705 -16.57 29.54 7.32
N TYR A 706 -16.59 28.86 8.47
CA TYR A 706 -15.69 27.72 8.73
C TYR A 706 -15.84 26.62 7.68
N LYS A 707 -17.06 26.17 7.39
CA LYS A 707 -17.31 25.14 6.36
C LYS A 707 -16.82 25.57 4.97
N ASN A 708 -17.05 26.83 4.61
CA ASN A 708 -16.58 27.39 3.35
C ASN A 708 -15.06 27.46 3.31
N ALA A 709 -14.41 27.87 4.41
CA ALA A 709 -12.96 27.87 4.56
C ALA A 709 -12.38 26.44 4.43
N VAL A 710 -12.97 25.44 5.09
CA VAL A 710 -12.56 24.04 4.95
C VAL A 710 -12.71 23.55 3.50
N ALA A 711 -13.82 23.88 2.83
CA ALA A 711 -14.03 23.52 1.43
C ALA A 711 -13.04 24.22 0.50
N GLU A 712 -12.71 25.48 0.77
CA GLU A 712 -11.73 26.25 0.00
C GLU A 712 -10.31 25.73 0.21
N TYR A 713 -9.94 25.36 1.44
CA TYR A 713 -8.65 24.76 1.79
C TYR A 713 -8.39 23.48 1.00
N LYS A 714 -9.42 22.62 0.85
CA LYS A 714 -9.33 21.37 0.08
C LYS A 714 -9.02 21.62 -1.40
N ASN A 715 -9.59 22.69 -1.96
CA ASN A 715 -9.56 22.96 -3.40
C ASN A 715 -8.47 23.95 -3.85
N THR A 716 -7.91 24.75 -2.93
CA THR A 716 -6.97 25.81 -3.30
C THR A 716 -5.58 25.27 -3.70
N ASN A 717 -5.09 25.74 -4.83
CA ASN A 717 -3.71 25.56 -5.31
C ASN A 717 -2.84 26.82 -5.13
N ASP A 718 -3.32 27.78 -4.33
CA ASP A 718 -2.62 29.02 -4.01
C ASP A 718 -2.21 29.03 -2.53
N LYS A 719 -0.90 29.20 -2.29
CA LYS A 719 -0.31 29.19 -0.94
C LYS A 719 -0.75 30.36 -0.06
N ASN A 720 -0.83 31.56 -0.62
CA ASN A 720 -1.25 32.74 0.17
C ASN A 720 -2.69 32.56 0.59
N ARG A 721 -3.54 32.12 -0.35
CA ARG A 721 -4.94 31.83 -0.04
C ARG A 721 -5.07 30.70 0.97
N LYS A 722 -4.26 29.65 0.85
CA LYS A 722 -4.19 28.55 1.80
C LYS A 722 -3.86 29.04 3.22
N HIS A 723 -2.90 29.95 3.36
CA HIS A 723 -2.52 30.53 4.64
C HIS A 723 -3.66 31.34 5.26
N GLU A 724 -4.30 32.23 4.49
CA GLU A 724 -5.47 33.00 4.93
C GLU A 724 -6.60 32.09 5.41
N VAL A 725 -6.88 31.03 4.67
CA VAL A 725 -7.92 30.05 5.01
C VAL A 725 -7.56 29.26 6.27
N LEU A 726 -6.28 28.88 6.44
CA LEU A 726 -5.80 28.23 7.66
C LEU A 726 -5.91 29.13 8.88
N GLU A 727 -5.62 30.44 8.75
CA GLU A 727 -5.83 31.39 9.85
C GLU A 727 -7.29 31.42 10.30
N ILE A 728 -8.25 31.41 9.36
CA ILE A 728 -9.68 31.35 9.68
C ILE A 728 -10.01 30.04 10.42
N ILE A 729 -9.52 28.90 9.91
CA ILE A 729 -9.73 27.58 10.53
C ILE A 729 -9.14 27.56 11.95
N SER A 730 -7.91 28.00 12.13
CA SER A 730 -7.21 28.04 13.41
C SER A 730 -7.86 29.02 14.39
N GLU A 731 -8.31 30.18 13.94
CA GLU A 731 -9.00 31.16 14.80
C GLU A 731 -10.32 30.59 15.33
N VAL A 732 -11.09 29.92 14.45
CA VAL A 732 -12.30 29.20 14.85
C VAL A 732 -11.98 28.06 15.83
N LYS A 733 -10.90 27.29 15.61
CA LYS A 733 -10.47 26.20 16.50
C LYS A 733 -10.00 26.67 17.87
N ASN A 734 -9.16 27.69 17.93
CA ASN A 734 -8.66 28.28 19.16
C ASN A 734 -9.79 28.86 20.01
N ASN A 735 -10.86 29.36 19.37
CA ASN A 735 -12.07 29.80 20.08
C ASN A 735 -12.78 28.64 20.79
N PHE A 736 -12.58 27.38 20.39
CA PHE A 736 -13.04 26.20 21.13
C PHE A 736 -12.05 25.78 22.22
N GLU A 737 -10.74 25.82 21.97
CA GLU A 737 -9.69 25.34 22.89
C GLU A 737 -9.47 26.19 24.16
N SER A 738 -10.07 27.38 24.27
CA SER A 738 -9.76 28.29 25.37
C SER A 738 -10.12 27.71 26.76
N ASN A 739 -9.11 27.21 27.48
CA ASN A 739 -8.75 27.68 28.82
C ASN A 739 -7.31 27.28 29.19
N LEU A 740 -6.46 28.27 29.46
CA LEU A 740 -5.50 28.33 30.59
C LEU A 740 -4.60 29.57 30.41
N ASP A 741 -5.11 30.75 30.75
CA ASP A 741 -4.25 31.92 30.85
C ASP A 741 -3.33 31.78 32.08
N LYS A 742 -2.01 31.92 31.92
CA LYS A 742 -1.04 31.93 33.03
C LYS A 742 -1.39 33.02 34.06
N SER A 743 -2.08 34.08 33.63
CA SER A 743 -2.63 35.12 34.49
C SER A 743 -3.64 34.58 35.51
N PHE A 744 -4.55 33.70 35.08
CA PHE A 744 -5.58 33.10 35.93
C PHE A 744 -4.99 32.18 37.00
N LEU A 745 -4.00 31.34 36.66
CA LEU A 745 -3.33 30.46 37.63
C LEU A 745 -2.64 31.27 38.74
N LYS A 746 -2.02 32.40 38.39
CA LYS A 746 -1.38 33.31 39.34
C LYS A 746 -2.40 34.00 40.24
N GLU A 747 -3.54 34.41 39.68
CA GLU A 747 -4.65 35.02 40.44
C GLU A 747 -5.35 34.01 41.36
N PHE A 748 -5.52 32.76 40.93
CA PHE A 748 -6.02 31.67 41.77
C PHE A 748 -5.11 31.42 42.96
N GLN A 749 -3.80 31.22 42.72
CA GLN A 749 -2.82 30.99 43.79
C GLN A 749 -2.79 32.15 44.79
N LYS A 750 -2.86 33.39 44.31
CA LYS A 750 -2.94 34.58 45.17
C LYS A 750 -4.22 34.60 46.00
N THR A 751 -5.37 34.34 45.39
CA THR A 751 -6.67 34.37 46.08
C THR A 751 -6.77 33.26 47.15
N GLN A 752 -6.21 32.08 46.87
CA GLN A 752 -6.12 30.99 47.83
C GLN A 752 -5.22 31.36 49.02
N ALA A 753 -4.03 31.91 48.73
CA ALA A 753 -3.07 32.35 49.76
C ALA A 753 -3.64 33.46 50.66
N ASP A 754 -4.35 34.44 50.08
CA ASP A 754 -4.98 35.53 50.84
C ASP A 754 -6.06 35.00 51.81
N PHE A 755 -6.84 33.99 51.39
CA PHE A 755 -7.83 33.35 52.25
C PHE A 755 -7.18 32.54 53.40
N GLU A 756 -6.19 31.72 53.09
CA GLU A 756 -5.48 30.88 54.07
C GLU A 756 -4.75 31.74 55.11
N ALA A 757 -4.11 32.83 54.67
CA ALA A 757 -3.43 33.77 55.55
C ALA A 757 -4.40 34.46 56.52
N GLU A 758 -5.56 34.93 56.04
CA GLU A 758 -6.56 35.56 56.91
C GLU A 758 -7.23 34.55 57.84
N GLN A 759 -7.43 33.31 57.39
CA GLN A 759 -7.95 32.23 58.24
C GLN A 759 -6.97 31.87 59.37
N GLN A 760 -5.68 31.74 59.06
CA GLN A 760 -4.64 31.51 60.07
C GLN A 760 -4.53 32.68 61.05
N ARG A 761 -4.55 33.93 60.55
CA ARG A 761 -4.54 35.13 61.40
C ARG A 761 -5.67 35.10 62.42
N LEU A 762 -6.89 34.78 61.97
CA LEU A 762 -8.06 34.72 62.86
C LEU A 762 -8.04 33.52 63.81
N ASN A 763 -7.49 32.38 63.40
CA ASN A 763 -7.28 31.24 64.30
C ASN A 763 -6.27 31.56 65.40
N ASN A 764 -5.17 32.25 65.06
CA ASN A 764 -4.18 32.71 66.02
C ASN A 764 -4.81 33.69 67.03
N LEU A 765 -5.62 34.65 66.56
CA LEU A 765 -6.33 35.58 67.45
C LEU A 765 -7.25 34.87 68.46
N LYS A 766 -7.95 33.80 68.04
CA LYS A 766 -8.74 32.95 68.95
C LYS A 766 -7.84 32.22 69.96
N GLN A 767 -6.72 31.69 69.50
CA GLN A 767 -5.79 30.93 70.34
C GLN A 767 -5.15 31.81 71.42
N PHE A 768 -4.99 33.11 71.15
CA PHE A 768 -4.51 34.11 72.11
C PHE A 768 -5.62 34.85 72.88
N ASN A 769 -6.86 34.34 72.90
CA ASN A 769 -8.02 34.93 73.59
C ASN A 769 -8.32 36.40 73.20
N GLN A 770 -8.01 36.80 71.97
CA GLN A 770 -8.28 38.15 71.48
C GLN A 770 -9.66 38.23 70.79
N SER A 771 -10.33 39.38 70.93
CA SER A 771 -11.68 39.57 70.39
C SER A 771 -11.65 39.80 68.87
N ILE A 772 -12.31 38.92 68.12
CA ILE A 772 -12.45 39.05 66.67
C ILE A 772 -13.59 40.02 66.34
N ARG A 773 -13.29 41.06 65.56
CA ARG A 773 -14.28 42.06 65.14
C ARG A 773 -15.19 41.51 64.04
N LYS A 774 -16.42 42.03 63.98
CA LYS A 774 -17.39 41.66 62.93
C LYS A 774 -16.84 41.87 61.51
N ALA A 775 -16.15 42.99 61.29
CA ALA A 775 -15.52 43.30 60.00
C ALA A 775 -14.47 42.25 59.55
N GLU A 776 -13.76 41.62 60.49
CA GLU A 776 -12.75 40.59 60.16
C GLU A 776 -13.42 39.27 59.78
N LYS A 777 -14.53 38.92 60.43
CA LYS A 777 -15.35 37.76 60.03
C LYS A 777 -15.98 37.98 58.65
N ASP A 778 -16.45 39.19 58.38
CA ASP A 778 -17.05 39.55 57.09
C ASP A 778 -16.00 39.54 55.96
N ASN A 779 -14.76 39.96 56.24
CA ASN A 779 -13.64 39.87 55.31
C ASN A 779 -13.25 38.42 55.00
N LEU A 780 -13.12 37.56 56.03
CA LEU A 780 -12.86 36.14 55.85
C LEU A 780 -13.95 35.46 55.02
N LYS A 781 -15.23 35.81 55.26
CA LYS A 781 -16.36 35.29 54.48
C LYS A 781 -16.25 35.68 53.00
N LYS A 782 -15.93 36.95 52.70
CA LYS A 782 -15.72 37.42 51.32
C LYS A 782 -14.54 36.72 50.63
N LEU A 783 -13.41 36.57 51.31
CA LEU A 783 -12.25 35.87 50.78
C LEU A 783 -12.54 34.39 50.55
N LYS A 784 -13.31 33.75 51.45
CA LYS A 784 -13.78 32.37 51.30
C LYS A 784 -14.67 32.22 50.05
N GLU A 785 -15.67 33.06 49.88
CA GLU A 785 -16.55 33.04 48.71
C GLU A 785 -15.78 33.28 47.41
N LYS A 786 -14.75 34.14 47.44
CA LYS A 786 -13.86 34.39 46.29
C LYS A 786 -12.97 33.17 45.98
N ALA A 787 -12.41 32.53 47.01
CA ALA A 787 -11.60 31.33 46.86
C ALA A 787 -12.42 30.12 46.39
N GLU A 788 -13.63 29.92 46.91
CA GLU A 788 -14.55 28.86 46.48
C GLU A 788 -14.97 29.04 45.01
N LYS A 789 -15.28 30.28 44.58
CA LYS A 789 -15.55 30.58 43.16
C LYS A 789 -14.34 30.30 42.26
N ALA A 790 -13.15 30.71 42.69
CA ALA A 790 -11.92 30.48 41.94
C ALA A 790 -11.57 28.97 41.87
N LEU A 791 -11.88 28.20 42.91
CA LEU A 791 -11.73 26.75 42.95
C LEU A 791 -12.71 26.06 42.00
N ALA A 792 -13.99 26.45 42.00
CA ALA A 792 -14.99 25.94 41.06
C ALA A 792 -14.59 26.22 39.59
N GLN A 793 -14.10 27.44 39.29
CA GLN A 793 -13.57 27.78 37.97
C GLN A 793 -12.32 26.99 37.60
N LYS A 794 -11.46 26.67 38.58
CA LYS A 794 -10.30 25.79 38.37
C LYS A 794 -10.72 24.35 38.09
N GLU A 795 -11.70 23.80 38.81
CA GLU A 795 -12.24 22.46 38.57
C GLU A 795 -12.91 22.36 37.20
N GLU A 796 -13.67 23.38 36.80
CA GLU A 796 -14.22 23.52 35.44
C GLU A 796 -13.11 23.59 34.37
N THR A 797 -11.99 24.24 34.70
CA THR A 797 -10.81 24.34 33.82
C THR A 797 -9.97 23.06 33.80
N LEU A 798 -9.91 22.28 34.88
CA LEU A 798 -9.28 20.96 34.94
C LEU A 798 -10.09 19.94 34.14
N ASN A 799 -11.41 20.04 34.16
CA ASN A 799 -12.27 19.33 33.21
C ASN A 799 -11.92 19.73 31.78
N ASN A 800 -11.66 21.01 31.47
CA ASN A 800 -11.16 21.43 30.16
C ASN A 800 -9.79 20.82 29.78
N ALA A 801 -8.90 20.51 30.74
CA ALA A 801 -7.63 19.84 30.47
C ALA A 801 -7.78 18.37 30.01
N ILE A 802 -8.84 17.68 30.44
CA ILE A 802 -9.21 16.34 29.92
C ILE A 802 -9.55 16.42 28.41
N TYR A 803 -10.05 17.58 27.96
CA TYR A 803 -10.41 17.83 26.57
C TYR A 803 -9.28 18.42 25.72
N HIS A 804 -8.06 18.62 26.24
CA HIS A 804 -6.95 19.23 25.50
C HIS A 804 -6.62 18.47 24.20
N ASN A 805 -6.77 17.15 24.20
CA ASN A 805 -6.59 16.32 23.02
C ASN A 805 -7.93 15.73 22.51
N ALA A 806 -9.09 16.23 22.96
CA ALA A 806 -10.39 15.69 22.52
C ALA A 806 -10.63 15.92 21.03
N PHE A 807 -11.27 14.96 20.38
CA PHE A 807 -11.61 15.05 18.97
C PHE A 807 -13.11 15.24 18.76
N GLU A 808 -13.50 16.40 18.24
CA GLU A 808 -14.91 16.76 18.08
C GLU A 808 -15.48 16.35 16.71
N TRP A 809 -15.93 15.10 16.60
CA TRP A 809 -16.49 14.47 15.39
C TRP A 809 -17.57 15.24 14.62
N ARG A 810 -18.22 16.22 15.25
CA ARG A 810 -19.30 16.98 14.62
C ARG A 810 -18.82 18.24 13.91
N PHE A 811 -17.66 18.76 14.31
CA PHE A 811 -17.04 19.93 13.71
C PHE A 811 -16.06 19.53 12.61
N GLU A 812 -15.38 18.41 12.83
CA GLU A 812 -14.38 17.81 11.94
C GLU A 812 -15.01 16.90 10.90
#